data_AF-A0A212AHM4-F1
#
_entry.id   AF-A0A212AHM4-F1
#
_cell.length_a   1.000
_cell.length_b   1.000
_cell.length_c   1.000
_cell.angle_alpha   90.00
_cell.angle_beta   90.00
_cell.angle_gamma   90.00
#
_symmetry.space_group_name_H-M   'P 1'
#
loop_
_entity.id
_entity.type
_entity.pdbx_description
1 polymer ?
#
loop_
_entity_poly.entity_id
_entity_poly.type
_entity_poly.pdbx_seq_one_letter_code
_entity_poly.pdbx_strand_id
1 'polypeptide(L)'
;MDKGRMLLGAVVLTLLGFAIGYVLATIYFSVQYAYSTRSFDLTLLARNWLGLRTSAPQDFLWVNGIILGTGLAALLLTATMLGDALTSFGTTHWQSRAEMKRNGFFAGPGAGFLLGKMGSPKSKKPFIVSRTFPHALVVAPTGRGKGVGFVIPNLLTYRGSAVVLDVKGENFRETSRFRASTGDKVFRFAPTDWERPTHRYNPLARIAALKNPDRQQMELKLTAKLFLQTDNEKLSGLLAGGIDLFVAAGLLAFERGNPTIGEIYRITASGGNKQLEFMKRAEEVKNPSAKLIFERMASTNNDTLTSYLSLLMTSGLDTWDNRAIDAATATSDFSFRDIRRQPHAIYLVVESEMVRPLAPLIRLFFSDLIASLQAAEPGKDEPWPVMIMLDEFDRLGKMPIVAESIKTLRSYGGNLAIVTQTIPALDEIYGENTRRSLQGGAGVKLYLTPSDQKTIEELSQAVGKTTKRVVTRSRSVGRNPFEGRSVTERTEETPLLNEDEARRLNLDEVILVIDAQMPIRAWRIKYYEDPALKVIHAGQSGSHPYPDAEKRQYEARLKETEETVERLSRALSAVAGAPGKKARKRASAPVPAAPRLRAPLRRETASTPPEPIRIDLTALGTVREGRQAVEAAVLKTAGILAQHAPGA
;
A
#
# COMPACT_ATOMS: atom_id res chain seq x y z
N MET A 1 32.98 4.52 16.89
CA MET A 1 33.38 5.19 18.15
C MET A 1 34.48 6.19 17.83
N ASP A 2 34.44 7.36 18.43
CA ASP A 2 35.37 8.45 18.15
C ASP A 2 36.74 8.18 18.82
N LYS A 3 37.84 8.30 18.07
CA LYS A 3 39.19 7.92 18.54
C LYS A 3 39.61 8.67 19.81
N GLY A 4 39.11 9.90 19.98
CA GLY A 4 39.33 10.71 21.18
C GLY A 4 38.72 10.13 22.46
N ARG A 5 37.55 9.48 22.38
CA ARG A 5 36.91 8.86 23.56
C ARG A 5 37.64 7.61 24.04
N MET A 6 38.21 6.83 23.11
CA MET A 6 39.02 5.66 23.45
C MET A 6 40.34 6.07 24.13
N LEU A 7 40.99 7.12 23.62
CA LEU A 7 42.25 7.63 24.19
C LEU A 7 42.02 8.24 25.59
N LEU A 8 40.91 8.96 25.78
CA LEU A 8 40.53 9.47 27.10
C LEU A 8 40.24 8.31 28.07
N GLY A 9 39.50 7.29 27.65
CA GLY A 9 39.23 6.10 28.46
C GLY A 9 40.52 5.35 28.84
N ALA A 10 41.48 5.26 27.92
CA ALA A 10 42.77 4.64 28.15
C ALA A 10 43.61 5.38 29.21
N VAL A 11 43.65 6.70 29.12
CA VAL A 11 44.33 7.56 30.10
C VAL A 11 43.68 7.41 31.48
N VAL A 12 42.34 7.44 31.55
CA VAL A 12 41.61 7.28 32.82
C VAL A 12 41.87 5.92 33.47
N LEU A 13 41.85 4.82 32.70
CA LEU A 13 42.08 3.48 33.24
C LEU A 13 43.52 3.31 33.76
N THR A 14 44.48 3.89 33.05
CA THR A 14 45.90 3.91 33.45
C THR A 14 46.09 4.71 34.74
N LEU A 15 45.49 5.91 34.82
CA LEU A 15 45.52 6.74 36.04
C LEU A 15 44.86 6.04 37.23
N LEU A 16 43.77 5.30 37.00
CA LEU A 16 43.12 4.49 38.03
C LEU A 16 44.05 3.37 38.53
N GLY A 17 44.84 2.74 37.64
CA GLY A 17 45.85 1.75 38.03
C GLY A 17 46.96 2.32 38.91
N PHE A 18 47.42 3.55 38.63
CA PHE A 18 48.35 4.28 39.51
C PHE A 18 47.72 4.65 40.85
N ALA A 19 46.45 5.06 40.87
CA ALA A 19 45.72 5.37 42.10
C ALA A 19 45.52 4.12 42.98
N ILE A 20 45.16 2.98 42.39
CA ILE A 20 45.07 1.69 43.11
C ILE A 20 46.45 1.29 43.64
N GLY A 21 47.50 1.45 42.83
CA GLY A 21 48.88 1.23 43.25
C GLY A 21 49.27 2.07 44.47
N TYR A 22 48.90 3.34 44.47
CA TYR A 22 49.13 4.25 45.59
C TYR A 22 48.45 3.80 46.87
N VAL A 23 47.19 3.37 46.78
CA VAL A 23 46.45 2.83 47.94
C VAL A 23 47.12 1.57 48.47
N LEU A 24 47.50 0.63 47.59
CA LEU A 24 48.16 -0.62 47.97
C LEU A 24 49.54 -0.38 48.59
N ALA A 25 50.31 0.56 48.03
CA ALA A 25 51.60 0.96 48.58
C ALA A 25 51.44 1.65 49.95
N THR A 26 50.37 2.41 50.16
CA THR A 26 50.05 3.03 51.46
C THR A 26 49.64 1.99 52.51
N ILE A 27 48.89 0.94 52.11
CA ILE A 27 48.57 -0.20 52.98
C ILE A 27 49.84 -0.98 53.35
N TYR A 28 50.69 -1.31 52.38
CA TYR A 28 51.98 -1.95 52.61
C TYR A 28 52.82 -1.16 53.63
N PHE A 29 52.98 0.15 53.39
CA PHE A 29 53.73 1.03 54.28
C PHE A 29 53.12 1.11 55.69
N SER A 30 51.78 1.16 55.80
CA SER A 30 51.10 1.21 57.10
C SER A 30 51.31 -0.05 57.93
N VAL A 31 51.27 -1.23 57.29
CA VAL A 31 51.48 -2.53 57.94
C VAL A 31 52.94 -2.70 58.37
N GLN A 32 53.89 -2.31 57.52
CA GLN A 32 55.32 -2.49 57.76
C GLN A 32 55.82 -1.71 58.99
N TYR A 33 55.24 -0.53 59.24
CA TYR A 33 55.62 0.34 60.36
C TYR A 33 54.62 0.32 61.53
N ALA A 34 53.76 -0.71 61.59
CA ALA A 34 52.80 -0.96 62.66
C ALA A 34 51.91 0.25 63.01
N TYR A 35 51.56 1.08 62.03
CA TYR A 35 50.58 2.15 62.23
C TYR A 35 49.20 1.53 62.50
N SER A 36 48.46 2.10 63.47
CA SER A 36 47.13 1.58 63.86
C SER A 36 46.17 1.54 62.67
N THR A 37 45.70 0.35 62.31
CA THR A 37 44.74 0.14 61.21
C THR A 37 43.34 0.70 61.50
N ARG A 38 43.09 1.25 62.70
CA ARG A 38 41.80 1.87 63.07
C ARG A 38 41.53 3.19 62.33
N SER A 39 42.54 3.86 61.79
CA SER A 39 42.38 5.07 60.97
C SER A 39 43.33 5.02 59.77
N PHE A 40 42.82 4.60 58.62
CA PHE A 40 43.59 4.57 57.38
C PHE A 40 43.81 6.00 56.84
N ASP A 41 45.05 6.50 56.88
CA ASP A 41 45.42 7.83 56.37
C ASP A 41 46.04 7.71 54.97
N LEU A 42 45.27 8.12 53.96
CA LEU A 42 45.71 8.17 52.56
C LEU A 42 46.87 9.14 52.32
N THR A 43 47.10 10.11 53.20
CA THR A 43 48.19 11.09 53.05
C THR A 43 49.50 10.64 53.67
N LEU A 44 49.50 9.53 54.42
CA LEU A 44 50.66 8.99 55.14
C LEU A 44 51.85 8.77 54.21
N LEU A 45 51.59 8.16 53.05
CA LEU A 45 52.64 7.86 52.09
C LEU A 45 53.17 9.13 51.40
N ALA A 46 52.30 10.09 51.08
CA ALA A 46 52.70 11.35 50.47
C ALA A 46 53.56 12.21 51.40
N ARG A 47 53.20 12.27 52.70
CA ARG A 47 53.94 13.07 53.70
C ARG A 47 55.33 12.50 53.98
N ASN A 48 55.47 11.18 54.00
CA ASN A 48 56.72 10.51 54.35
C ASN A 48 57.57 10.11 53.14
N TRP A 49 57.13 10.43 51.93
CA TRP A 49 57.78 9.99 50.69
C TRP A 49 59.25 10.38 50.58
N LEU A 50 59.58 11.65 50.88
CA LEU A 50 60.97 12.13 50.83
C LEU A 50 61.83 11.51 51.94
N GLY A 51 61.26 11.30 53.12
CA GLY A 51 61.96 10.72 54.27
C GLY A 51 62.24 9.22 54.12
N LEU A 52 61.36 8.49 53.41
CA LEU A 52 61.54 7.09 53.04
C LEU A 52 62.81 6.85 52.21
N ARG A 53 63.14 7.78 51.30
CA ARG A 53 64.32 7.67 50.43
C ARG A 53 65.64 7.62 51.21
N THR A 54 65.72 8.34 52.32
CA THR A 54 66.95 8.43 53.14
C THR A 54 66.94 7.47 54.32
N SER A 55 65.77 7.21 54.92
CA SER A 55 65.66 6.45 56.17
C SER A 55 65.43 4.95 55.96
N ALA A 56 64.80 4.55 54.86
CA ALA A 56 64.48 3.16 54.56
C ALA A 56 64.48 2.90 53.03
N PRO A 57 65.67 2.83 52.40
CA PRO A 57 65.79 2.76 50.95
C PRO A 57 65.15 1.51 50.33
N GLN A 58 65.09 0.39 51.07
CA GLN A 58 64.41 -0.82 50.59
C GLN A 58 62.88 -0.65 50.52
N ASP A 59 62.27 -0.04 51.53
CA ASP A 59 60.83 0.21 51.54
C ASP A 59 60.43 1.27 50.51
N PHE A 60 61.30 2.26 50.28
CA PHE A 60 61.13 3.21 49.16
C PHE A 60 61.07 2.48 47.80
N LEU A 61 61.92 1.48 47.57
CA LEU A 61 61.89 0.68 46.34
C LEU A 61 60.60 -0.14 46.23
N TRP A 62 60.14 -0.78 47.31
CA TRP A 62 58.91 -1.57 47.31
C TRP A 62 57.66 -0.73 47.03
N VAL A 63 57.53 0.41 47.68
CA VAL A 63 56.41 1.34 47.49
C VAL A 63 56.37 1.83 46.02
N ASN A 64 57.50 2.26 45.47
CA ASN A 64 57.58 2.68 44.07
C ASN A 64 57.31 1.51 43.11
N GLY A 65 57.82 0.32 43.42
CA GLY A 65 57.61 -0.89 42.64
C GLY A 65 56.14 -1.30 42.57
N ILE A 66 55.39 -1.17 43.68
CA ILE A 66 53.95 -1.44 43.72
C ILE A 66 53.20 -0.44 42.84
N ILE A 67 53.46 0.87 42.98
CA ILE A 67 52.79 1.92 42.20
C ILE A 67 53.10 1.78 40.70
N LEU A 68 54.37 1.60 40.35
CA LEU A 68 54.79 1.45 38.97
C LEU A 68 54.27 0.13 38.37
N GLY A 69 54.30 -0.95 39.13
CA GLY A 69 53.84 -2.27 38.71
C GLY A 69 52.35 -2.31 38.41
N THR A 70 51.49 -1.74 39.26
CA THR A 70 50.06 -1.67 38.99
C THR A 70 49.73 -0.69 37.86
N GLY A 71 50.46 0.43 37.75
CA GLY A 71 50.33 1.37 36.64
C GLY A 71 50.69 0.73 35.29
N LEU A 72 51.80 -0.02 35.23
CA LEU A 72 52.22 -0.78 34.06
C LEU A 72 51.24 -1.90 33.71
N ALA A 73 50.73 -2.64 34.70
CA ALA A 73 49.72 -3.67 34.47
C ALA A 73 48.42 -3.07 33.90
N ALA A 74 47.97 -1.93 34.44
CA ALA A 74 46.80 -1.21 33.91
C ALA A 74 47.03 -0.66 32.50
N LEU A 75 48.23 -0.15 32.22
CA LEU A 75 48.63 0.32 30.89
C LEU A 75 48.64 -0.84 29.88
N LEU A 76 49.20 -1.99 30.23
CA LEU A 76 49.21 -3.19 29.39
C LEU A 76 47.79 -3.69 29.11
N LEU A 77 46.94 -3.75 30.14
CA LEU A 77 45.54 -4.14 29.99
C LEU A 77 44.81 -3.17 29.05
N THR A 78 45.03 -1.86 29.22
CA THR A 78 44.49 -0.82 28.35
C THR A 78 44.96 -0.98 26.90
N ALA A 79 46.25 -1.24 26.68
CA ALA A 79 46.83 -1.43 25.35
C ALA A 79 46.24 -2.67 24.64
N THR A 80 46.02 -3.77 25.38
CA THR A 80 45.36 -4.96 24.83
C THR A 80 43.90 -4.68 24.44
N MET A 81 43.15 -3.95 25.27
CA MET A 81 41.76 -3.57 24.97
C MET A 81 41.66 -2.59 23.79
N LEU A 82 42.63 -1.68 23.63
CA LEU A 82 42.69 -0.76 22.48
C LEU A 82 43.04 -1.49 21.19
N GLY A 83 43.93 -2.50 21.24
CA GLY A 83 44.29 -3.32 20.08
C GLY A 83 43.08 -4.05 19.48
N ASP A 84 42.22 -4.63 20.32
CA ASP A 84 40.98 -5.29 19.88
C ASP A 84 39.98 -4.30 19.27
N ALA A 85 39.91 -3.07 19.80
CA ALA A 85 38.99 -2.03 19.29
C ALA A 85 39.46 -1.38 17.98
N LEU A 86 40.78 -1.36 17.72
CA LEU A 86 41.37 -0.79 16.50
C LEU A 86 41.34 -1.74 15.29
N THR A 87 41.02 -3.02 15.50
CA THR A 87 41.00 -4.04 14.43
C THR A 87 39.60 -4.34 13.88
N SER A 88 38.55 -3.62 14.29
CA SER A 88 37.20 -3.78 13.74
C SER A 88 36.97 -2.92 12.49
N PHE A 89 36.70 -3.53 11.33
CA PHE A 89 36.48 -2.86 10.04
C PHE A 89 35.00 -2.70 9.65
N GLY A 90 34.09 -3.31 10.40
CA GLY A 90 32.63 -3.27 10.23
C GLY A 90 31.90 -3.77 11.47
N THR A 91 30.84 -3.06 11.88
CA THR A 91 30.05 -3.37 13.11
C THR A 91 28.73 -4.07 12.82
N THR A 92 28.46 -4.38 11.54
CA THR A 92 27.21 -5.01 11.11
C THR A 92 27.11 -6.42 11.67
N HIS A 93 25.96 -6.75 12.25
CA HIS A 93 25.66 -8.07 12.80
C HIS A 93 24.15 -8.33 12.70
N TRP A 94 23.74 -9.58 12.86
CA TRP A 94 22.31 -9.91 12.95
C TRP A 94 21.73 -9.39 14.26
N GLN A 95 20.58 -8.72 14.22
CA GLN A 95 19.95 -8.23 15.46
C GLN A 95 19.74 -9.38 16.46
N SER A 96 20.16 -9.12 17.69
CA SER A 96 19.83 -9.95 18.83
C SER A 96 18.36 -9.81 19.23
N ARG A 97 17.85 -10.75 20.02
CA ARG A 97 16.50 -10.64 20.60
C ARG A 97 16.34 -9.37 21.46
N ALA A 98 17.38 -8.94 22.15
CA ALA A 98 17.34 -7.74 22.96
C ALA A 98 17.20 -6.48 22.08
N GLU A 99 17.92 -6.41 20.96
CA GLU A 99 17.79 -5.33 19.98
C GLU A 99 16.42 -5.31 19.33
N MET A 100 15.93 -6.45 18.86
CA MET A 100 14.58 -6.53 18.29
C MET A 100 13.50 -6.07 19.27
N LYS A 101 13.66 -6.38 20.56
CA LYS A 101 12.76 -5.89 21.61
C LYS A 101 12.86 -4.37 21.79
N ARG A 102 14.08 -3.81 21.85
CA ARG A 102 14.31 -2.36 21.95
C ARG A 102 13.77 -1.60 20.73
N ASN A 103 13.90 -2.20 19.55
CA ASN A 103 13.44 -1.63 18.28
C ASN A 103 11.94 -1.86 18.03
N GLY A 104 11.23 -2.52 18.94
CA GLY A 104 9.77 -2.63 18.91
C GLY A 104 9.19 -3.73 18.00
N PHE A 105 9.96 -4.74 17.64
CA PHE A 105 9.51 -5.81 16.72
C PHE A 105 8.67 -6.92 17.35
N PHE A 106 8.56 -6.97 18.67
CA PHE A 106 7.73 -7.95 19.36
C PHE A 106 6.39 -7.33 19.76
N ALA A 107 5.44 -7.40 18.84
CA ALA A 107 4.04 -7.05 19.08
C ALA A 107 3.13 -8.25 18.82
N GLY A 108 1.93 -8.22 19.38
CA GLY A 108 0.88 -9.17 19.01
C GLY A 108 0.49 -9.01 17.53
N PRO A 109 0.02 -10.08 16.87
CA PRO A 109 -0.49 -10.01 15.50
C PRO A 109 -1.52 -8.88 15.34
N GLY A 110 -1.44 -8.19 14.20
CA GLY A 110 -2.39 -7.14 13.84
C GLY A 110 -2.03 -5.73 14.24
N ALA A 111 -0.93 -5.53 14.96
CA ALA A 111 -0.47 -4.19 15.29
C ALA A 111 0.39 -3.52 14.20
N GLY A 112 0.64 -4.22 13.09
CA GLY A 112 1.50 -3.82 11.99
C GLY A 112 1.75 -5.02 11.07
N PHE A 113 2.70 -4.90 10.14
CA PHE A 113 3.02 -6.00 9.23
C PHE A 113 3.74 -7.14 9.96
N LEU A 114 3.21 -8.36 9.85
CA LEU A 114 3.91 -9.60 10.21
C LEU A 114 4.99 -9.88 9.18
N LEU A 115 6.24 -9.91 9.62
CA LEU A 115 7.43 -10.05 8.76
C LEU A 115 8.08 -11.43 8.86
N GLY A 116 7.94 -12.12 10.00
CA GLY A 116 8.65 -13.36 10.28
C GLY A 116 8.42 -13.86 11.70
N LYS A 117 9.21 -14.84 12.13
CA LYS A 117 9.09 -15.49 13.43
C LYS A 117 10.47 -15.80 14.03
N MET A 118 10.59 -15.77 15.37
CA MET A 118 11.83 -16.07 16.09
C MET A 118 12.18 -17.58 16.20
N GLY A 119 11.36 -18.45 15.61
CA GLY A 119 11.59 -19.89 15.60
C GLY A 119 10.80 -20.53 14.48
N SER A 120 10.95 -21.86 14.34
CA SER A 120 10.31 -22.62 13.29
C SER A 120 8.81 -22.32 13.16
N PRO A 121 8.21 -22.48 11.97
CA PRO A 121 6.82 -22.13 11.72
C PRO A 121 5.84 -22.75 12.73
N LYS A 122 6.09 -23.99 13.17
CA LYS A 122 5.27 -24.74 14.15
C LYS A 122 5.43 -24.27 15.61
N SER A 123 6.46 -23.47 15.91
CA SER A 123 6.77 -23.07 17.28
C SER A 123 5.78 -22.02 17.82
N LYS A 124 5.65 -21.90 19.15
CA LYS A 124 4.90 -20.80 19.79
C LYS A 124 5.76 -19.54 20.02
N LYS A 125 6.94 -19.46 19.39
CA LYS A 125 7.84 -18.31 19.52
C LYS A 125 7.20 -17.05 18.89
N PRO A 126 7.54 -15.86 19.39
CA PRO A 126 6.90 -14.61 18.97
C PRO A 126 7.12 -14.31 17.48
N PHE A 127 6.13 -13.63 16.90
CA PHE A 127 6.24 -13.02 15.59
C PHE A 127 7.11 -11.77 15.63
N ILE A 128 7.68 -11.45 14.48
CA ILE A 128 8.38 -10.20 14.20
C ILE A 128 7.39 -9.32 13.46
N VAL A 129 7.06 -8.18 14.05
CA VAL A 129 6.02 -7.27 13.55
C VAL A 129 6.60 -5.87 13.38
N SER A 130 6.43 -5.27 12.21
CA SER A 130 6.75 -3.86 12.00
C SER A 130 5.58 -2.98 12.39
N ARG A 131 5.65 -2.37 13.58
CA ARG A 131 4.76 -1.25 13.98
C ARG A 131 5.26 0.09 13.47
N THR A 132 6.58 0.26 13.45
CA THR A 132 7.25 1.55 13.23
C THR A 132 7.37 1.89 11.76
N PHE A 133 7.52 0.89 10.89
CA PHE A 133 7.61 1.09 9.44
C PHE A 133 6.29 0.68 8.79
N PRO A 134 5.55 1.64 8.22
CA PRO A 134 4.22 1.43 7.64
C PRO A 134 4.26 0.82 6.25
N HIS A 135 5.43 0.73 5.62
CA HIS A 135 5.59 0.20 4.29
C HIS A 135 6.48 -1.06 4.34
N ALA A 136 6.37 -1.91 3.34
CA ALA A 136 7.17 -3.11 3.21
C ALA A 136 7.39 -3.42 1.73
N LEU A 137 8.63 -3.67 1.35
CA LEU A 137 8.99 -4.26 0.06
C LEU A 137 9.32 -5.73 0.27
N VAL A 138 8.58 -6.61 -0.39
CA VAL A 138 8.73 -8.06 -0.30
C VAL A 138 9.28 -8.56 -1.62
N VAL A 139 10.52 -9.06 -1.60
CA VAL A 139 11.17 -9.69 -2.75
C VAL A 139 11.06 -11.20 -2.58
N ALA A 140 10.18 -11.80 -3.38
CA ALA A 140 9.78 -13.19 -3.24
C ALA A 140 9.60 -13.86 -4.61
N PRO A 141 10.55 -14.70 -5.06
CA PRO A 141 10.41 -15.40 -6.32
C PRO A 141 9.15 -16.28 -6.38
N THR A 142 8.69 -16.57 -7.60
CA THR A 142 7.53 -17.44 -7.82
C THR A 142 7.71 -18.80 -7.13
N GLY A 143 6.66 -19.27 -6.46
CA GLY A 143 6.67 -20.54 -5.73
C GLY A 143 7.43 -20.54 -4.40
N ARG A 144 8.02 -19.41 -3.97
CA ARG A 144 8.74 -19.31 -2.67
C ARG A 144 7.83 -19.03 -1.47
N GLY A 145 6.51 -19.04 -1.66
CA GLY A 145 5.54 -18.95 -0.56
C GLY A 145 5.26 -17.52 -0.07
N LYS A 146 5.30 -16.51 -0.96
CA LYS A 146 4.89 -15.12 -0.65
C LYS A 146 3.50 -15.05 -0.02
N GLY A 147 2.54 -15.80 -0.58
CA GLY A 147 1.16 -15.88 -0.08
C GLY A 147 1.11 -16.50 1.32
N VAL A 148 1.83 -17.61 1.48
CA VAL A 148 1.88 -18.41 2.72
C VAL A 148 2.53 -17.66 3.89
N GLY A 149 3.62 -16.94 3.62
CA GLY A 149 4.45 -16.35 4.67
C GLY A 149 4.25 -14.88 4.93
N PHE A 150 3.62 -14.15 4.00
CA PHE A 150 3.43 -12.71 4.15
C PHE A 150 1.99 -12.27 3.85
N VAL A 151 1.46 -12.53 2.65
CA VAL A 151 0.19 -11.94 2.21
C VAL A 151 -0.99 -12.42 3.05
N ILE A 152 -1.24 -13.73 3.11
CA ILE A 152 -2.36 -14.32 3.86
C ILE A 152 -2.23 -14.05 5.37
N PRO A 153 -1.05 -14.26 6.04
CA PRO A 153 -0.89 -13.90 7.44
C PRO A 153 -1.25 -12.45 7.76
N ASN A 154 -0.83 -11.50 6.92
CA ASN A 154 -1.14 -10.09 7.14
C ASN A 154 -2.62 -9.81 6.91
N LEU A 155 -3.24 -10.42 5.90
CA LEU A 155 -4.68 -10.29 5.69
C LEU A 155 -5.51 -10.88 6.84
N LEU A 156 -5.07 -11.95 7.47
CA LEU A 156 -5.76 -12.57 8.62
C LEU A 156 -5.51 -11.87 9.95
N THR A 157 -4.60 -10.90 10.04
CA THR A 157 -4.22 -10.32 11.34
C THR A 157 -4.28 -8.81 11.39
N TYR A 158 -4.02 -8.10 10.29
CA TYR A 158 -3.94 -6.65 10.25
C TYR A 158 -5.25 -5.99 10.74
N ARG A 159 -5.15 -5.15 11.78
CA ARG A 159 -6.29 -4.44 12.39
C ARG A 159 -6.50 -3.10 11.70
N GLY A 160 -7.34 -3.11 10.68
CA GLY A 160 -7.67 -1.96 9.86
C GLY A 160 -8.12 -2.39 8.47
N SER A 161 -8.44 -1.41 7.63
CA SER A 161 -8.87 -1.68 6.28
C SER A 161 -7.77 -2.32 5.44
N ALA A 162 -8.16 -3.17 4.49
CA ALA A 162 -7.28 -3.79 3.53
C ALA A 162 -7.80 -3.53 2.11
N VAL A 163 -6.93 -3.04 1.24
CA VAL A 163 -7.16 -2.95 -0.19
C VAL A 163 -6.11 -3.78 -0.88
N VAL A 164 -6.54 -4.81 -1.60
CA VAL A 164 -5.68 -5.89 -2.08
C VAL A 164 -5.80 -5.99 -3.59
N LEU A 165 -4.69 -5.86 -4.30
CA LEU A 165 -4.58 -6.41 -5.64
C LEU A 165 -4.37 -7.92 -5.50
N ASP A 166 -5.37 -8.69 -5.91
CA ASP A 166 -5.42 -10.14 -5.74
C ASP A 166 -5.35 -10.83 -7.10
N VAL A 167 -4.11 -11.09 -7.54
CA VAL A 167 -3.89 -11.83 -8.78
C VAL A 167 -4.28 -13.29 -8.54
N LYS A 168 -5.23 -13.81 -9.32
CA LYS A 168 -5.87 -15.16 -9.22
C LYS A 168 -6.98 -15.32 -8.17
N GLY A 169 -7.25 -14.32 -7.33
CA GLY A 169 -8.37 -14.39 -6.38
C GLY A 169 -8.13 -15.30 -5.16
N GLU A 170 -6.89 -15.73 -4.91
CA GLU A 170 -6.54 -16.60 -3.78
C GLU A 170 -6.67 -15.84 -2.46
N ASN A 171 -6.27 -14.57 -2.41
CA ASN A 171 -6.29 -13.80 -1.17
C ASN A 171 -7.73 -13.58 -0.68
N PHE A 172 -8.66 -13.30 -1.59
CA PHE A 172 -10.09 -13.23 -1.30
C PHE A 172 -10.60 -14.58 -0.78
N ARG A 173 -10.26 -15.69 -1.45
CA ARG A 173 -10.73 -17.02 -1.07
C ARG A 173 -10.24 -17.43 0.32
N GLU A 174 -8.99 -17.13 0.64
CA GLU A 174 -8.38 -17.58 1.88
C GLU A 174 -8.69 -16.69 3.08
N THR A 175 -9.12 -15.42 2.89
CA THR A 175 -9.20 -14.46 4.00
C THR A 175 -10.50 -13.64 4.09
N SER A 176 -11.33 -13.60 3.04
CA SER A 176 -12.57 -12.80 3.03
C SER A 176 -13.56 -13.15 4.14
N ARG A 177 -13.75 -14.45 4.43
CA ARG A 177 -14.68 -14.89 5.48
C ARG A 177 -14.21 -14.49 6.87
N PHE A 178 -12.91 -14.65 7.15
CA PHE A 178 -12.35 -14.21 8.42
C PHE A 178 -12.52 -12.69 8.60
N ARG A 179 -12.17 -11.92 7.56
CA ARG A 179 -12.36 -10.45 7.55
C ARG A 179 -13.81 -10.04 7.80
N ALA A 180 -14.76 -10.71 7.16
CA ALA A 180 -16.18 -10.48 7.43
C ALA A 180 -16.55 -10.81 8.88
N SER A 181 -16.05 -11.93 9.42
CA SER A 181 -16.32 -12.34 10.81
C SER A 181 -15.73 -11.40 11.87
N THR A 182 -14.68 -10.64 11.52
CA THR A 182 -14.11 -9.61 12.39
C THR A 182 -14.83 -8.25 12.29
N GLY A 183 -15.84 -8.14 11.41
CA GLY A 183 -16.66 -6.94 11.25
C GLY A 183 -16.26 -6.04 10.08
N ASP A 184 -15.32 -6.46 9.23
CA ASP A 184 -14.95 -5.69 8.03
C ASP A 184 -16.10 -5.74 7.01
N LYS A 185 -16.38 -4.62 6.34
CA LYS A 185 -17.19 -4.63 5.12
C LYS A 185 -16.35 -5.19 3.97
N VAL A 186 -16.71 -6.38 3.48
CA VAL A 186 -15.92 -7.08 2.45
C VAL A 186 -16.47 -6.84 1.06
N PHE A 187 -15.62 -6.36 0.17
CA PHE A 187 -15.96 -6.09 -1.24
C PHE A 187 -15.01 -6.85 -2.16
N ARG A 188 -15.57 -7.37 -3.25
CA ARG A 188 -14.84 -8.07 -4.31
C ARG A 188 -15.11 -7.39 -5.63
N PHE A 189 -14.12 -6.70 -6.18
CA PHE A 189 -14.16 -6.08 -7.49
C PHE A 189 -13.35 -6.94 -8.48
N ALA A 190 -14.04 -7.62 -9.38
CA ALA A 190 -13.52 -8.61 -10.32
C ALA A 190 -14.21 -8.45 -11.69
N PRO A 191 -13.93 -7.38 -12.43
CA PRO A 191 -14.69 -7.00 -13.62
C PRO A 191 -14.59 -7.98 -14.80
N THR A 192 -13.65 -8.94 -14.74
CA THR A 192 -13.44 -9.97 -15.76
C THR A 192 -13.68 -11.39 -15.26
N ASP A 193 -14.25 -11.57 -14.05
CA ASP A 193 -14.72 -12.88 -13.61
C ASP A 193 -16.16 -13.07 -14.10
N TRP A 194 -16.32 -13.96 -15.08
CA TRP A 194 -17.59 -14.25 -15.73
C TRP A 194 -18.47 -15.22 -14.95
N GLU A 195 -17.85 -16.02 -14.08
CA GLU A 195 -18.53 -17.09 -13.35
C GLU A 195 -19.15 -16.58 -12.05
N ARG A 196 -18.54 -15.54 -11.45
CA ARG A 196 -18.90 -15.08 -10.11
C ARG A 196 -19.24 -13.60 -10.06
N PRO A 197 -20.24 -13.20 -9.27
CA PRO A 197 -20.59 -11.79 -9.10
C PRO A 197 -19.41 -10.90 -8.64
N THR A 198 -19.31 -9.71 -9.25
CA THR A 198 -18.37 -8.63 -8.89
C THR A 198 -19.08 -7.39 -8.36
N HIS A 199 -18.65 -6.83 -7.22
CA HIS A 199 -19.05 -5.49 -6.79
C HIS A 199 -18.72 -4.45 -7.86
N ARG A 200 -19.31 -3.26 -7.75
CA ARG A 200 -19.13 -2.16 -8.70
C ARG A 200 -18.30 -1.05 -8.07
N TYR A 201 -17.51 -0.38 -8.91
CA TYR A 201 -16.68 0.75 -8.53
C TYR A 201 -16.59 1.75 -9.68
N ASN A 202 -17.13 2.95 -9.48
CA ASN A 202 -17.02 4.05 -10.43
C ASN A 202 -15.82 4.94 -10.07
N PRO A 203 -14.76 4.97 -10.91
CA PRO A 203 -13.56 5.79 -10.65
C PRO A 203 -13.81 7.30 -10.65
N LEU A 204 -14.91 7.77 -11.25
CA LEU A 204 -15.23 9.19 -11.38
C LEU A 204 -16.17 9.69 -10.29
N ALA A 205 -16.74 8.81 -9.46
CA ALA A 205 -17.75 9.18 -8.46
C ALA A 205 -17.26 10.26 -7.49
N ARG A 206 -16.01 10.17 -7.02
CA ARG A 206 -15.38 11.16 -6.13
C ARG A 206 -15.29 12.54 -6.78
N ILE A 207 -14.88 12.58 -8.04
CA ILE A 207 -14.64 13.80 -8.82
C ILE A 207 -15.99 14.44 -9.17
N ALA A 208 -16.94 13.65 -9.65
CA ALA A 208 -18.29 14.12 -9.99
C ALA A 208 -19.02 14.74 -8.80
N ALA A 209 -18.76 14.26 -7.58
CA ALA A 209 -19.33 14.83 -6.36
C ALA A 209 -18.75 16.20 -5.93
N LEU A 210 -17.70 16.70 -6.59
CA LEU A 210 -17.14 18.02 -6.30
C LEU A 210 -18.08 19.13 -6.79
N LYS A 211 -18.30 20.15 -5.94
CA LYS A 211 -19.21 21.26 -6.26
C LYS A 211 -18.62 22.31 -7.22
N ASN A 212 -17.29 22.45 -7.23
CA ASN A 212 -16.61 23.46 -8.03
C ASN A 212 -16.21 22.86 -9.40
N PRO A 213 -16.73 23.39 -10.53
CA PRO A 213 -16.45 22.86 -11.87
C PRO A 213 -14.97 22.93 -12.28
N ASP A 214 -14.25 23.98 -11.89
CA ASP A 214 -12.82 24.13 -12.21
C ASP A 214 -11.99 23.07 -11.49
N ARG A 215 -12.35 22.76 -10.24
CA ARG A 215 -11.74 21.67 -9.48
C ARG A 215 -12.07 20.31 -10.09
N GLN A 216 -13.30 20.09 -10.56
CA GLN A 216 -13.67 18.85 -11.28
C GLN A 216 -12.77 18.66 -12.51
N GLN A 217 -12.61 19.71 -13.32
CA GLN A 217 -11.75 19.68 -14.50
C GLN A 217 -10.29 19.36 -14.14
N MET A 218 -9.75 20.02 -13.11
CA MET A 218 -8.38 19.80 -12.66
C MET A 218 -8.15 18.35 -12.20
N GLU A 219 -9.02 17.83 -11.34
CA GLU A 219 -8.93 16.46 -10.80
C GLU A 219 -9.12 15.42 -11.90
N LEU A 220 -10.03 15.65 -12.85
CA LEU A 220 -10.23 14.78 -14.01
C LEU A 220 -8.99 14.75 -14.90
N LYS A 221 -8.35 15.91 -15.13
CA LYS A 221 -7.11 16.00 -15.92
C LYS A 221 -5.92 15.34 -15.23
N LEU A 222 -5.78 15.49 -13.91
CA LEU A 222 -4.75 14.78 -13.13
C LEU A 222 -4.95 13.27 -13.19
N THR A 223 -6.19 12.82 -13.00
CA THR A 223 -6.57 11.40 -13.09
C THR A 223 -6.25 10.84 -14.49
N ALA A 224 -6.63 11.57 -15.55
CA ALA A 224 -6.36 11.18 -16.93
C ALA A 224 -4.85 11.05 -17.21
N LYS A 225 -4.01 11.95 -16.70
CA LYS A 225 -2.54 11.87 -16.85
C LYS A 225 -1.91 10.66 -16.15
N LEU A 226 -2.45 10.24 -15.02
CA LEU A 226 -1.96 9.06 -14.27
C LEU A 226 -2.43 7.75 -14.89
N PHE A 227 -3.65 7.76 -15.43
CA PHE A 227 -4.34 6.64 -16.06
C PHE A 227 -3.82 6.35 -17.47
N LEU A 228 -3.85 7.36 -18.36
CA LEU A 228 -3.46 7.26 -19.75
C LEU A 228 -1.94 7.41 -19.85
N GLN A 229 -1.26 6.29 -20.11
CA GLN A 229 0.19 6.27 -20.24
C GLN A 229 0.59 5.75 -21.61
N THR A 230 1.73 6.22 -22.08
CA THR A 230 2.42 5.71 -23.27
C THR A 230 3.88 5.47 -22.90
N ASP A 231 4.43 4.35 -23.35
CA ASP A 231 5.85 4.04 -23.16
C ASP A 231 6.74 4.79 -24.15
N ASN A 232 6.14 5.46 -25.15
CA ASN A 232 6.87 6.17 -26.19
C ASN A 232 6.82 7.69 -25.97
N GLU A 233 7.95 8.26 -25.52
CA GLU A 233 8.08 9.70 -25.27
C GLU A 233 7.73 10.58 -26.48
N LYS A 234 7.96 10.09 -27.70
CA LYS A 234 7.64 10.83 -28.94
C LYS A 234 6.13 10.98 -29.16
N LEU A 235 5.32 10.10 -28.57
CA LEU A 235 3.85 10.13 -28.65
C LEU A 235 3.22 10.94 -27.52
N SER A 236 3.99 11.38 -26.52
CA SER A 236 3.48 12.15 -25.37
C SER A 236 2.76 13.44 -25.77
N GLY A 237 3.25 14.12 -26.82
CA GLY A 237 2.60 15.34 -27.34
C GLY A 237 1.22 15.07 -27.95
N LEU A 238 1.05 13.95 -28.66
CA LEU A 238 -0.25 13.52 -29.19
C LEU A 238 -1.18 13.06 -28.06
N LEU A 239 -0.63 12.44 -27.02
CA LEU A 239 -1.41 11.97 -25.88
C LEU A 239 -2.04 13.13 -25.13
N ALA A 240 -1.39 14.30 -25.09
CA ALA A 240 -1.97 15.51 -24.50
C ALA A 240 -3.30 15.91 -25.17
N GLY A 241 -3.41 15.76 -26.49
CA GLY A 241 -4.66 15.98 -27.23
C GLY A 241 -5.75 14.99 -26.85
N GLY A 242 -5.40 13.71 -26.72
CA GLY A 242 -6.30 12.65 -26.24
C GLY A 242 -6.77 12.86 -24.79
N ILE A 243 -5.87 13.29 -23.90
CA ILE A 243 -6.19 13.65 -22.50
C ILE A 243 -7.18 14.82 -22.46
N ASP A 244 -6.95 15.87 -23.25
CA ASP A 244 -7.87 17.01 -23.29
C ASP A 244 -9.27 16.57 -23.78
N LEU A 245 -9.33 15.70 -24.79
CA LEU A 245 -10.59 15.13 -25.25
C LEU A 245 -11.28 14.28 -24.16
N PHE A 246 -10.54 13.45 -23.43
CA PHE A 246 -11.06 12.70 -22.28
C PHE A 246 -11.66 13.64 -21.22
N VAL A 247 -10.99 14.75 -20.92
CA VAL A 247 -11.46 15.74 -19.94
C VAL A 247 -12.75 16.41 -20.43
N ALA A 248 -12.81 16.85 -21.69
CA ALA A 248 -14.01 17.47 -22.26
C ALA A 248 -15.20 16.50 -22.27
N ALA A 249 -14.96 15.24 -22.67
CA ALA A 249 -15.97 14.19 -22.64
C ALA A 249 -16.43 13.86 -21.21
N GLY A 250 -15.54 13.84 -20.23
CA GLY A 250 -15.92 13.62 -18.84
C GLY A 250 -16.74 14.75 -18.23
N LEU A 251 -16.41 16.01 -18.54
CA LEU A 251 -17.23 17.15 -18.13
C LEU A 251 -18.63 17.10 -18.75
N LEU A 252 -18.74 16.75 -20.03
CA LEU A 252 -20.03 16.54 -20.68
C LEU A 252 -20.80 15.36 -20.05
N ALA A 253 -20.12 14.25 -19.74
CA ALA A 253 -20.73 13.12 -19.04
C ALA A 253 -21.29 13.51 -17.66
N PHE A 254 -20.62 14.42 -16.95
CA PHE A 254 -21.09 14.95 -15.66
C PHE A 254 -22.35 15.81 -15.85
N GLU A 255 -22.37 16.67 -16.86
CA GLU A 255 -23.53 17.51 -17.17
C GLU A 255 -24.76 16.68 -17.62
N ARG A 256 -24.52 15.55 -18.30
CA ARG A 256 -25.54 14.57 -18.66
C ARG A 256 -26.05 13.73 -17.48
N GLY A 257 -25.46 13.87 -16.29
CA GLY A 257 -25.82 13.07 -15.12
C GLY A 257 -25.35 11.61 -15.18
N ASN A 258 -24.45 11.26 -16.11
CA ASN A 258 -23.88 9.92 -16.25
C ASN A 258 -22.34 9.96 -16.10
N PRO A 259 -21.80 10.24 -14.90
CA PRO A 259 -20.37 10.45 -14.67
C PRO A 259 -19.61 9.11 -14.64
N THR A 260 -19.49 8.44 -15.79
CA THR A 260 -18.85 7.12 -15.91
C THR A 260 -17.80 7.13 -17.02
N ILE A 261 -16.76 6.32 -16.89
CA ILE A 261 -15.76 6.19 -17.96
C ILE A 261 -16.39 5.59 -19.23
N GLY A 262 -17.40 4.71 -19.09
CA GLY A 262 -18.15 4.20 -20.24
C GLY A 262 -18.90 5.30 -21.00
N GLU A 263 -19.42 6.32 -20.32
CA GLU A 263 -20.03 7.48 -21.01
C GLU A 263 -18.97 8.31 -21.73
N ILE A 264 -17.79 8.48 -21.12
CA ILE A 264 -16.64 9.09 -21.80
C ILE A 264 -16.28 8.32 -23.06
N TYR A 265 -16.21 6.99 -23.00
CA TYR A 265 -15.99 6.13 -24.17
C TYR A 265 -17.05 6.36 -25.25
N ARG A 266 -18.35 6.34 -24.91
CA ARG A 266 -19.44 6.57 -25.87
C ARG A 266 -19.38 7.96 -26.52
N ILE A 267 -19.03 8.98 -25.74
CA ILE A 267 -18.79 10.32 -26.28
C ILE A 267 -17.61 10.25 -27.23
N THR A 268 -16.43 9.78 -26.84
CA THR A 268 -15.25 9.84 -27.72
C THR A 268 -15.35 8.93 -28.95
N ALA A 269 -16.03 7.78 -28.86
CA ALA A 269 -16.11 6.73 -29.89
C ALA A 269 -17.22 6.90 -30.94
N SER A 270 -18.09 7.91 -30.82
CA SER A 270 -19.23 8.13 -31.72
C SER A 270 -18.87 8.05 -33.21
N GLY A 271 -19.62 7.24 -33.97
CA GLY A 271 -19.42 7.02 -35.40
C GLY A 271 -19.88 8.18 -36.30
N GLY A 272 -19.39 8.18 -37.54
CA GLY A 272 -19.74 9.18 -38.56
C GLY A 272 -18.67 10.27 -38.75
N ASN A 273 -19.09 11.47 -39.14
CA ASN A 273 -18.20 12.62 -39.30
C ASN A 273 -17.80 13.17 -37.92
N LYS A 274 -16.56 12.87 -37.51
CA LYS A 274 -16.02 13.20 -36.18
C LYS A 274 -16.07 14.70 -35.89
N GLN A 275 -15.72 15.56 -36.84
CA GLN A 275 -15.76 17.01 -36.62
C GLN A 275 -17.18 17.50 -36.34
N LEU A 276 -18.16 17.02 -37.11
CA LEU A 276 -19.55 17.41 -36.92
C LEU A 276 -20.07 16.97 -35.55
N GLU A 277 -19.74 15.75 -35.12
CA GLU A 277 -20.12 15.25 -33.79
C GLU A 277 -19.46 16.05 -32.66
N PHE A 278 -18.19 16.44 -32.79
CA PHE A 278 -17.55 17.31 -31.80
C PHE A 278 -18.12 18.74 -31.81
N MET A 279 -18.54 19.27 -32.95
CA MET A 279 -19.22 20.57 -33.01
C MET A 279 -20.56 20.53 -32.27
N LYS A 280 -21.36 19.47 -32.47
CA LYS A 280 -22.62 19.28 -31.71
C LYS A 280 -22.38 19.24 -30.21
N ARG A 281 -21.28 18.63 -29.75
CA ARG A 281 -20.92 18.58 -28.32
C ARG A 281 -20.45 19.91 -27.76
N ALA A 282 -19.77 20.72 -28.58
CA ALA A 282 -19.42 22.08 -28.20
C ALA A 282 -20.68 22.95 -28.00
N GLU A 283 -21.73 22.71 -28.79
CA GLU A 283 -23.03 23.38 -28.62
C GLU A 283 -23.80 22.85 -27.41
N GLU A 284 -23.69 21.55 -27.11
CA GLU A 284 -24.37 20.90 -25.99
C GLU A 284 -23.76 21.25 -24.62
N VAL A 285 -22.43 21.26 -24.52
CA VAL A 285 -21.73 21.40 -23.24
C VAL A 285 -21.78 22.84 -22.71
N LYS A 286 -22.06 22.98 -21.42
CA LYS A 286 -22.14 24.28 -20.74
C LYS A 286 -20.79 24.74 -20.20
N ASN A 287 -19.92 23.80 -19.79
CA ASN A 287 -18.60 24.11 -19.28
C ASN A 287 -17.73 24.81 -20.36
N PRO A 288 -17.24 26.05 -20.10
CA PRO A 288 -16.49 26.82 -21.09
C PRO A 288 -15.20 26.15 -21.55
N SER A 289 -14.47 25.49 -20.65
CA SER A 289 -13.24 24.78 -20.99
C SER A 289 -13.50 23.57 -21.89
N ALA A 290 -14.53 22.79 -21.56
CA ALA A 290 -14.93 21.64 -22.37
C ALA A 290 -15.38 22.08 -23.77
N LYS A 291 -16.15 23.19 -23.84
CA LYS A 291 -16.59 23.79 -25.10
C LYS A 291 -15.42 24.14 -26.01
N LEU A 292 -14.44 24.90 -25.50
CA LEU A 292 -13.23 25.26 -26.24
C LEU A 292 -12.45 24.04 -26.74
N ILE A 293 -12.37 22.98 -25.94
CA ILE A 293 -11.70 21.74 -26.36
C ILE A 293 -12.48 21.08 -27.51
N PHE A 294 -13.80 20.96 -27.41
CA PHE A 294 -14.61 20.38 -28.49
C PHE A 294 -14.56 21.21 -29.78
N GLU A 295 -14.61 22.54 -29.70
CA GLU A 295 -14.44 23.44 -30.84
C GLU A 295 -13.07 23.25 -31.51
N ARG A 296 -12.01 23.12 -30.71
CA ARG A 296 -10.66 22.82 -31.19
C ARG A 296 -10.58 21.43 -31.84
N MET A 297 -11.24 20.42 -31.27
CA MET A 297 -11.27 19.07 -31.87
C MET A 297 -12.06 19.07 -33.19
N ALA A 298 -13.14 19.85 -33.28
CA ALA A 298 -13.93 20.01 -34.49
C ALA A 298 -13.21 20.79 -35.60
N SER A 299 -12.31 21.71 -35.24
CA SER A 299 -11.47 22.44 -36.21
C SER A 299 -10.15 21.75 -36.57
N THR A 300 -9.82 20.64 -35.89
CA THR A 300 -8.62 19.85 -36.18
C THR A 300 -8.84 18.98 -37.43
N ASN A 301 -7.79 18.79 -38.23
CA ASN A 301 -7.85 17.91 -39.40
C ASN A 301 -8.15 16.45 -39.00
N ASN A 302 -8.73 15.67 -39.93
CA ASN A 302 -9.20 14.32 -39.62
C ASN A 302 -8.09 13.35 -39.20
N ASP A 303 -6.89 13.49 -39.77
CA ASP A 303 -5.76 12.58 -39.51
C ASP A 303 -5.20 12.79 -38.10
N THR A 304 -5.04 14.04 -37.68
CA THR A 304 -4.57 14.38 -36.32
C THR A 304 -5.62 14.02 -35.29
N LEU A 305 -6.90 14.31 -35.58
CA LEU A 305 -8.00 13.94 -34.68
C LEU A 305 -8.09 12.42 -34.52
N THR A 306 -7.92 11.67 -35.60
CA THR A 306 -7.86 10.21 -35.56
C THR A 306 -6.64 9.73 -34.78
N SER A 307 -5.49 10.41 -34.90
CA SER A 307 -4.30 10.10 -34.10
C SER A 307 -4.52 10.32 -32.60
N TYR A 308 -5.17 11.42 -32.19
CA TYR A 308 -5.54 11.67 -30.79
C TYR A 308 -6.49 10.61 -30.25
N LEU A 309 -7.52 10.25 -31.02
CA LEU A 309 -8.48 9.20 -30.65
C LEU A 309 -7.82 7.83 -30.54
N SER A 310 -7.04 7.43 -31.54
CA SER A 310 -6.32 6.16 -31.53
C SER A 310 -5.41 6.05 -30.31
N LEU A 311 -4.69 7.12 -29.98
CA LEU A 311 -3.80 7.14 -28.82
C LEU A 311 -4.57 7.16 -27.49
N LEU A 312 -5.71 7.86 -27.42
CA LEU A 312 -6.61 7.80 -26.24
C LEU A 312 -7.15 6.38 -26.02
N MET A 313 -7.54 5.70 -27.10
CA MET A 313 -8.02 4.32 -27.02
C MET A 313 -6.92 3.36 -26.59
N THR A 314 -5.76 3.36 -27.27
CA THR A 314 -4.66 2.43 -27.00
C THR A 314 -3.92 2.71 -25.69
N SER A 315 -4.03 3.92 -25.14
CA SER A 315 -3.46 4.24 -23.81
C SER A 315 -4.35 3.80 -22.64
N GLY A 316 -5.58 3.31 -22.92
CA GLY A 316 -6.36 2.56 -21.94
C GLY A 316 -7.88 2.75 -21.96
N LEU A 317 -8.44 3.61 -22.83
CA LEU A 317 -9.89 3.81 -22.89
C LEU A 317 -10.63 2.66 -23.62
N ASP A 318 -9.94 1.91 -24.48
CA ASP A 318 -10.46 0.75 -25.22
C ASP A 318 -11.05 -0.34 -24.32
N THR A 319 -10.57 -0.44 -23.08
CA THR A 319 -11.04 -1.38 -22.06
C THR A 319 -12.55 -1.26 -21.81
N TRP A 320 -13.13 -0.07 -22.02
CA TRP A 320 -14.57 0.19 -21.84
C TRP A 320 -15.46 -0.18 -23.04
N ASP A 321 -14.89 -0.70 -24.13
CA ASP A 321 -15.67 -1.39 -25.17
C ASP A 321 -16.31 -2.68 -24.62
N ASN A 322 -15.66 -3.30 -23.62
CA ASN A 322 -16.23 -4.44 -22.93
C ASN A 322 -17.39 -4.02 -22.01
N ARG A 323 -18.61 -4.44 -22.37
CA ARG A 323 -19.85 -4.13 -21.64
C ARG A 323 -19.82 -4.54 -20.16
N ALA A 324 -19.09 -5.58 -19.78
CA ALA A 324 -19.02 -5.98 -18.38
C ALA A 324 -18.12 -5.06 -17.55
N ILE A 325 -17.05 -4.55 -18.14
CA ILE A 325 -16.20 -3.54 -17.49
C ILE A 325 -16.98 -2.23 -17.35
N ASP A 326 -17.71 -1.81 -18.40
CA ASP A 326 -18.62 -0.67 -18.33
C ASP A 326 -19.65 -0.84 -17.19
N ALA A 327 -20.35 -1.99 -17.14
CA ALA A 327 -21.32 -2.28 -16.08
C ALA A 327 -20.69 -2.32 -14.67
N ALA A 328 -19.50 -2.91 -14.54
CA ALA A 328 -18.76 -3.00 -13.29
C ALA A 328 -18.26 -1.62 -12.80
N THR A 329 -18.15 -0.64 -13.70
CA THR A 329 -17.68 0.72 -13.38
C THR A 329 -18.76 1.81 -13.49
N ALA A 330 -20.01 1.42 -13.72
CA ALA A 330 -21.12 2.36 -13.87
C ALA A 330 -21.55 3.03 -12.56
N THR A 331 -21.32 2.40 -11.42
CA THR A 331 -21.65 2.92 -10.08
C THR A 331 -20.70 2.34 -9.02
N SER A 332 -20.83 2.76 -7.76
CA SER A 332 -19.97 2.31 -6.66
C SER A 332 -20.78 1.64 -5.55
N ASP A 333 -20.41 0.41 -5.20
CA ASP A 333 -20.97 -0.30 -4.03
C ASP A 333 -20.19 0.04 -2.74
N PHE A 334 -19.02 0.68 -2.85
CA PHE A 334 -18.19 1.14 -1.73
C PHE A 334 -17.52 2.50 -2.03
N SER A 335 -17.02 3.16 -0.99
CA SER A 335 -16.28 4.42 -1.11
C SER A 335 -14.97 4.37 -0.33
N PHE A 336 -13.90 4.92 -0.90
CA PHE A 336 -12.63 5.09 -0.17
C PHE A 336 -12.68 6.20 0.88
N ARG A 337 -13.72 7.04 0.92
CA ARG A 337 -13.84 8.10 1.93
C ARG A 337 -14.10 7.55 3.34
N ASP A 338 -14.77 6.41 3.44
CA ASP A 338 -15.16 5.81 4.73
C ASP A 338 -14.18 4.75 5.23
N ILE A 339 -13.14 4.46 4.43
CA ILE A 339 -12.22 3.34 4.67
C ILE A 339 -11.38 3.50 5.95
N ARG A 340 -11.22 4.73 6.46
CA ARG A 340 -10.55 4.98 7.76
C ARG A 340 -11.53 5.07 8.94
N ARG A 341 -12.82 5.27 8.67
CA ARG A 341 -13.91 5.36 9.66
C ARG A 341 -14.39 3.98 10.09
N GLN A 342 -14.51 3.08 9.12
CA GLN A 342 -14.91 1.70 9.33
C GLN A 342 -13.96 0.76 8.55
N PRO A 343 -13.56 -0.41 9.11
CA PRO A 343 -12.76 -1.38 8.39
C PRO A 343 -13.47 -1.89 7.12
N HIS A 344 -12.80 -1.77 5.98
CA HIS A 344 -13.21 -2.37 4.71
C HIS A 344 -12.13 -3.34 4.25
N ALA A 345 -12.53 -4.47 3.66
CA ALA A 345 -11.63 -5.40 2.98
C ALA A 345 -12.02 -5.47 1.50
N ILE A 346 -11.31 -4.73 0.66
CA ILE A 346 -11.59 -4.57 -0.77
C ILE A 346 -10.57 -5.37 -1.57
N TYR A 347 -11.04 -6.36 -2.32
CA TYR A 347 -10.22 -7.21 -3.17
C TYR A 347 -10.45 -6.84 -4.63
N LEU A 348 -9.43 -6.29 -5.28
CA LEU A 348 -9.36 -6.14 -6.73
C LEU A 348 -8.81 -7.44 -7.30
N VAL A 349 -9.72 -8.33 -7.69
CA VAL A 349 -9.38 -9.66 -8.19
C VAL A 349 -9.21 -9.58 -9.70
N VAL A 350 -8.01 -9.94 -10.17
CA VAL A 350 -7.68 -9.94 -11.60
C VAL A 350 -7.01 -11.26 -11.95
N GLU A 351 -7.42 -11.88 -13.04
CA GLU A 351 -6.75 -13.07 -13.56
C GLU A 351 -5.36 -12.69 -14.08
N SER A 352 -4.38 -13.60 -13.95
CA SER A 352 -2.98 -13.31 -14.30
C SER A 352 -2.80 -12.82 -15.75
N GLU A 353 -3.60 -13.32 -16.68
CA GLU A 353 -3.57 -12.93 -18.10
C GLU A 353 -4.19 -11.54 -18.34
N MET A 354 -5.14 -11.15 -17.49
CA MET A 354 -5.87 -9.89 -17.58
C MET A 354 -5.19 -8.72 -16.87
N VAL A 355 -4.10 -8.95 -16.13
CA VAL A 355 -3.39 -7.90 -15.38
C VAL A 355 -2.89 -6.77 -16.30
N ARG A 356 -2.28 -7.11 -17.44
CA ARG A 356 -1.78 -6.12 -18.40
C ARG A 356 -2.92 -5.39 -19.13
N PRO A 357 -3.91 -6.08 -19.74
CA PRO A 357 -5.07 -5.42 -20.34
C PRO A 357 -5.83 -4.50 -19.37
N LEU A 358 -5.97 -4.89 -18.10
CA LEU A 358 -6.66 -4.07 -17.09
C LEU A 358 -5.75 -3.08 -16.37
N ALA A 359 -4.47 -2.97 -16.72
CA ALA A 359 -3.54 -2.04 -16.07
C ALA A 359 -4.09 -0.59 -15.99
N PRO A 360 -4.78 -0.05 -17.02
CA PRO A 360 -5.40 1.27 -16.93
C PRO A 360 -6.46 1.36 -15.82
N LEU A 361 -7.36 0.37 -15.71
CA LEU A 361 -8.36 0.31 -14.65
C LEU A 361 -7.73 0.13 -13.26
N ILE A 362 -6.70 -0.71 -13.15
CA ILE A 362 -5.96 -0.91 -11.89
C ILE A 362 -5.27 0.40 -11.46
N ARG A 363 -4.66 1.14 -12.39
CA ARG A 363 -4.10 2.47 -12.14
C ARG A 363 -5.15 3.44 -11.63
N LEU A 364 -6.32 3.51 -12.27
CA LEU A 364 -7.42 4.37 -11.82
C LEU A 364 -7.86 4.02 -10.40
N PHE A 365 -8.03 2.73 -10.11
CA PHE A 365 -8.45 2.24 -8.80
C PHE A 365 -7.48 2.68 -7.69
N PHE A 366 -6.17 2.43 -7.86
CA PHE A 366 -5.19 2.82 -6.84
C PHE A 366 -4.92 4.33 -6.81
N SER A 367 -5.04 5.02 -7.95
CA SER A 367 -4.93 6.48 -7.99
C SER A 367 -6.05 7.14 -7.19
N ASP A 368 -7.30 6.68 -7.35
CA ASP A 368 -8.43 7.21 -6.58
C ASP A 368 -8.33 6.85 -5.09
N LEU A 369 -7.89 5.62 -4.75
CA LEU A 369 -7.62 5.23 -3.37
C LEU A 369 -6.60 6.17 -2.72
N ILE A 370 -5.44 6.35 -3.36
CA ILE A 370 -4.36 7.18 -2.80
C ILE A 370 -4.80 8.64 -2.72
N ALA A 371 -5.43 9.18 -3.77
CA ALA A 371 -5.95 10.54 -3.76
C ALA A 371 -7.04 10.74 -2.68
N SER A 372 -7.87 9.72 -2.42
CA SER A 372 -8.87 9.75 -1.36
C SER A 372 -8.23 9.79 0.03
N LEU A 373 -7.15 9.03 0.25
CA LEU A 373 -6.41 9.05 1.51
C LEU A 373 -5.66 10.37 1.72
N GLN A 374 -5.04 10.90 0.66
CA GLN A 374 -4.27 12.14 0.68
C GLN A 374 -5.14 13.41 0.72
N ALA A 375 -6.47 13.27 0.65
CA ALA A 375 -7.38 14.41 0.74
C ALA A 375 -7.33 15.12 2.10
N ALA A 376 -7.07 14.38 3.18
CA ALA A 376 -6.88 14.90 4.53
C ALA A 376 -6.13 13.88 5.41
N GLU A 377 -5.33 14.35 6.36
CA GLU A 377 -4.78 13.48 7.41
C GLU A 377 -5.90 12.85 8.26
N PRO A 378 -5.69 11.65 8.85
CA PRO A 378 -6.72 10.96 9.62
C PRO A 378 -7.21 11.79 10.82
N GLY A 379 -8.52 12.03 10.88
CA GLY A 379 -9.18 12.66 12.03
C GLY A 379 -9.34 11.72 13.23
N LYS A 380 -9.89 12.24 14.35
CA LYS A 380 -10.21 11.43 15.54
C LYS A 380 -11.27 10.36 15.27
N ASP A 381 -12.13 10.61 14.30
CA ASP A 381 -13.20 9.75 13.81
C ASP A 381 -12.73 8.76 12.73
N GLU A 382 -11.43 8.74 12.42
CA GLU A 382 -10.80 7.89 11.42
C GLU A 382 -9.68 7.02 12.04
N PRO A 383 -9.99 6.14 13.00
CA PRO A 383 -8.97 5.43 13.77
C PRO A 383 -8.29 4.28 13.00
N TRP A 384 -8.82 3.89 11.83
CA TRP A 384 -8.37 2.67 11.15
C TRP A 384 -7.33 2.97 10.07
N PRO A 385 -6.12 2.38 10.16
CA PRO A 385 -5.14 2.49 9.10
C PRO A 385 -5.52 1.60 7.91
N VAL A 386 -5.00 1.92 6.73
CA VAL A 386 -5.35 1.25 5.47
C VAL A 386 -4.13 0.51 4.91
N MET A 387 -4.18 -0.82 4.93
CA MET A 387 -3.19 -1.66 4.26
C MET A 387 -3.49 -1.72 2.77
N ILE A 388 -2.54 -1.32 1.93
CA ILE A 388 -2.55 -1.46 0.48
C ILE A 388 -1.58 -2.58 0.12
N MET A 389 -2.12 -3.72 -0.29
CA MET A 389 -1.34 -4.91 -0.65
C MET A 389 -1.30 -5.04 -2.16
N LEU A 390 -0.13 -4.84 -2.75
CA LEU A 390 0.12 -4.98 -4.18
C LEU A 390 0.82 -6.31 -4.44
N ASP A 391 0.05 -7.40 -4.56
CA ASP A 391 0.61 -8.69 -4.99
C ASP A 391 0.96 -8.62 -6.48
N GLU A 392 2.12 -9.16 -6.84
CA GLU A 392 2.66 -9.14 -8.21
C GLU A 392 2.76 -7.73 -8.81
N PHE A 393 3.36 -6.80 -8.05
CA PHE A 393 3.52 -5.41 -8.47
C PHE A 393 4.26 -5.25 -9.81
N ASP A 394 5.18 -6.16 -10.12
CA ASP A 394 5.90 -6.19 -11.39
C ASP A 394 5.01 -6.49 -12.61
N ARG A 395 3.84 -7.10 -12.42
CA ARG A 395 2.92 -7.41 -13.52
C ARG A 395 2.07 -6.22 -13.96
N LEU A 396 1.91 -5.21 -13.11
CA LEU A 396 1.09 -4.02 -13.36
C LEU A 396 1.71 -3.05 -14.37
N GLY A 397 3.01 -3.17 -14.63
CA GLY A 397 3.78 -2.12 -15.28
C GLY A 397 3.86 -0.86 -14.41
N LYS A 398 4.06 0.29 -15.04
CA LYS A 398 4.35 1.53 -14.31
C LYS A 398 3.11 2.04 -13.55
N MET A 399 3.27 2.20 -12.24
CA MET A 399 2.34 2.87 -11.31
C MET A 399 3.04 4.11 -10.70
N PRO A 400 3.05 5.27 -11.38
CA PRO A 400 3.72 6.48 -10.89
C PRO A 400 3.18 6.95 -9.54
N ILE A 401 1.86 6.93 -9.36
CA ILE A 401 1.22 7.39 -8.11
C ILE A 401 1.70 6.60 -6.90
N VAL A 402 1.94 5.29 -7.02
CA VAL A 402 2.45 4.46 -5.92
C VAL A 402 3.89 4.86 -5.58
N ALA A 403 4.72 5.06 -6.61
CA ALA A 403 6.13 5.42 -6.42
C ALA A 403 6.32 6.83 -5.84
N GLU A 404 5.48 7.78 -6.24
CA GLU A 404 5.49 9.15 -5.72
C GLU A 404 4.95 9.23 -4.29
N SER A 405 3.91 8.45 -3.99
CA SER A 405 3.19 8.54 -2.72
C SER A 405 3.85 7.80 -1.57
N ILE A 406 4.76 6.85 -1.82
CA ILE A 406 5.37 6.03 -0.76
C ILE A 406 6.03 6.85 0.36
N LYS A 407 6.49 8.07 0.07
CA LYS A 407 7.13 8.96 1.06
C LYS A 407 6.13 9.71 1.94
N THR A 408 4.91 9.94 1.45
CA THR A 408 3.90 10.78 2.13
C THR A 408 2.74 9.96 2.68
N LEU A 409 2.43 8.81 2.08
CA LEU A 409 1.24 8.00 2.37
C LEU A 409 1.12 7.60 3.85
N ARG A 410 2.25 7.45 4.55
CA ARG A 410 2.32 7.20 6.00
C ARG A 410 1.50 8.21 6.82
N SER A 411 1.67 9.51 6.59
CA SER A 411 0.99 10.54 7.40
C SER A 411 -0.52 10.53 7.18
N TYR A 412 -0.95 10.03 6.01
CA TYR A 412 -2.35 9.86 5.64
C TYR A 412 -2.98 8.54 6.12
N GLY A 413 -2.26 7.75 6.91
CA GLY A 413 -2.73 6.48 7.48
C GLY A 413 -2.71 5.30 6.50
N GLY A 414 -2.01 5.42 5.37
CA GLY A 414 -1.84 4.33 4.41
C GLY A 414 -0.54 3.56 4.65
N ASN A 415 -0.65 2.24 4.67
CA ASN A 415 0.44 1.29 4.85
C ASN A 415 0.59 0.47 3.57
N LEU A 416 1.77 0.40 2.99
CA LEU A 416 1.95 -0.12 1.63
C LEU A 416 2.82 -1.37 1.65
N ALA A 417 2.29 -2.49 1.18
CA ALA A 417 3.04 -3.71 0.95
C ALA A 417 3.19 -3.95 -0.56
N ILE A 418 4.41 -3.76 -1.06
CA ILE A 418 4.77 -4.04 -2.45
C ILE A 418 5.39 -5.42 -2.51
N VAL A 419 4.78 -6.34 -3.25
CA VAL A 419 5.32 -7.69 -3.45
C VAL A 419 5.82 -7.81 -4.88
N THR A 420 7.10 -8.12 -5.05
CA THR A 420 7.75 -8.31 -6.34
C THR A 420 8.51 -9.63 -6.39
N GLN A 421 8.71 -10.18 -7.58
CA GLN A 421 9.43 -11.44 -7.75
C GLN A 421 10.94 -11.27 -7.61
N THR A 422 11.50 -10.24 -8.24
CA THR A 422 12.94 -10.01 -8.34
C THR A 422 13.22 -8.51 -8.42
N ILE A 423 14.45 -8.12 -8.07
CA ILE A 423 14.91 -6.73 -8.20
C ILE A 423 15.01 -6.28 -9.67
N PRO A 424 15.56 -7.09 -10.61
CA PRO A 424 15.57 -6.76 -12.03
C PRO A 424 14.18 -6.43 -12.62
N ALA A 425 13.13 -7.13 -12.20
CA ALA A 425 11.78 -6.87 -12.70
C ALA A 425 11.28 -5.47 -12.32
N LEU A 426 11.67 -4.96 -11.14
CA LEU A 426 11.39 -3.57 -10.76
C LEU A 426 12.22 -2.57 -11.57
N ASP A 427 13.50 -2.87 -11.82
CA ASP A 427 14.37 -2.02 -12.64
C ASP A 427 13.84 -1.87 -14.07
N GLU A 428 13.30 -2.94 -14.66
CA GLU A 428 12.71 -2.92 -16.01
C GLU A 428 11.52 -1.94 -16.11
N ILE A 429 10.70 -1.86 -15.07
CA ILE A 429 9.47 -1.07 -15.09
C ILE A 429 9.73 0.39 -14.70
N TYR A 430 10.58 0.61 -13.71
CA TYR A 430 10.71 1.91 -13.05
C TYR A 430 12.07 2.57 -13.25
N GLY A 431 13.06 1.83 -13.74
CA GLY A 431 14.45 2.21 -13.72
C GLY A 431 15.03 2.17 -12.30
N GLU A 432 16.36 2.17 -12.26
CA GLU A 432 17.12 1.95 -11.02
C GLU A 432 16.89 3.05 -9.98
N ASN A 433 16.83 4.31 -10.40
CA ASN A 433 16.64 5.46 -9.50
C ASN A 433 15.32 5.36 -8.74
N THR A 434 14.24 5.05 -9.46
CA THR A 434 12.91 4.93 -8.87
C THR A 434 12.80 3.69 -8.00
N ARG A 435 13.40 2.55 -8.41
CA ARG A 435 13.53 1.36 -7.56
C ARG A 435 14.21 1.68 -6.23
N ARG A 436 15.37 2.37 -6.26
CA ARG A 436 16.09 2.80 -5.05
C ARG A 436 15.21 3.70 -4.17
N SER A 437 14.42 4.60 -4.78
CA SER A 437 13.46 5.43 -4.05
C SER A 437 12.34 4.60 -3.40
N LEU A 438 11.78 3.61 -4.10
CA LEU A 438 10.78 2.68 -3.55
C LEU A 438 11.35 1.89 -2.36
N GLN A 439 12.56 1.36 -2.52
CA GLN A 439 13.28 0.65 -1.46
C GLN A 439 13.56 1.53 -0.24
N GLY A 440 13.96 2.79 -0.45
CA GLY A 440 14.18 3.75 0.64
C GLY A 440 12.89 4.14 1.35
N GLY A 441 11.78 4.29 0.61
CA GLY A 441 10.47 4.62 1.17
C GLY A 441 9.82 3.46 1.96
N ALA A 442 10.14 2.21 1.64
CA ALA A 442 9.53 1.06 2.29
C ALA A 442 9.89 0.94 3.79
N GLY A 443 11.10 1.31 4.21
CA GLY A 443 11.57 1.14 5.59
C GLY A 443 11.81 -0.31 6.05
N VAL A 444 11.06 -1.28 5.50
CA VAL A 444 11.27 -2.72 5.66
C VAL A 444 11.44 -3.36 4.27
N LYS A 445 12.50 -4.14 4.11
CA LYS A 445 12.71 -5.00 2.93
C LYS A 445 12.80 -6.44 3.40
N LEU A 446 11.89 -7.29 2.93
CA LEU A 446 11.83 -8.71 3.25
C LEU A 446 12.25 -9.50 2.02
N TYR A 447 13.28 -10.32 2.16
CA TYR A 447 13.78 -11.20 1.12
C TYR A 447 13.49 -12.65 1.50
N LEU A 448 12.75 -13.35 0.65
CA LEU A 448 12.76 -14.81 0.61
C LEU A 448 14.00 -15.27 -0.16
N THR A 449 14.30 -16.57 -0.12
CA THR A 449 15.42 -17.17 -0.89
C THR A 449 15.38 -16.69 -2.36
N PRO A 450 16.32 -15.82 -2.77
CA PRO A 450 16.35 -15.26 -4.11
C PRO A 450 16.74 -16.32 -5.14
N SER A 451 16.32 -16.13 -6.39
CA SER A 451 16.64 -17.06 -7.49
C SER A 451 17.61 -16.47 -8.52
N ASP A 452 17.63 -15.14 -8.68
CA ASP A 452 18.45 -14.44 -9.67
C ASP A 452 19.70 -13.79 -9.05
N GLN A 453 20.74 -13.66 -9.87
CA GLN A 453 22.06 -13.15 -9.45
C GLN A 453 22.00 -11.71 -8.92
N LYS A 454 21.31 -10.81 -9.62
CA LYS A 454 21.26 -9.39 -9.24
C LYS A 454 20.56 -9.18 -7.90
N THR A 455 19.49 -9.93 -7.62
CA THR A 455 18.82 -9.89 -6.31
C THR A 455 19.71 -10.46 -5.21
N ILE A 456 20.52 -11.48 -5.49
CA ILE A 456 21.51 -12.03 -4.54
C ILE A 456 22.58 -10.98 -4.18
N GLU A 457 23.14 -10.31 -5.19
CA GLU A 457 24.12 -9.24 -5.02
C GLU A 457 23.54 -8.08 -4.22
N GLU A 458 22.34 -7.60 -4.60
CA GLU A 458 21.63 -6.54 -3.89
C GLU A 458 21.33 -6.94 -2.43
N LEU A 459 20.94 -8.19 -2.17
CA LEU A 459 20.69 -8.68 -0.81
C LEU A 459 21.98 -8.69 0.03
N SER A 460 23.07 -9.24 -0.50
CA SER A 460 24.38 -9.26 0.17
C SER A 460 24.84 -7.85 0.51
N GLN A 461 24.73 -6.92 -0.45
CA GLN A 461 25.07 -5.51 -0.27
C GLN A 461 24.15 -4.82 0.76
N ALA A 462 22.85 -5.08 0.71
CA ALA A 462 21.87 -4.47 1.60
C ALA A 462 21.98 -4.97 3.05
N VAL A 463 22.40 -6.22 3.26
CA VAL A 463 22.73 -6.77 4.59
C VAL A 463 23.99 -6.12 5.14
N GLY A 464 24.97 -5.84 4.28
CA GLY A 464 26.21 -5.15 4.63
C GLY A 464 27.34 -6.09 5.07
N LYS A 465 28.46 -5.48 5.49
CA LYS A 465 29.71 -6.17 5.80
C LYS A 465 30.02 -6.16 7.29
N THR A 466 30.63 -7.24 7.76
CA THR A 466 31.07 -7.46 9.14
C THR A 466 32.58 -7.72 9.21
N THR A 467 33.10 -7.72 10.42
CA THR A 467 34.51 -8.00 10.68
C THR A 467 34.68 -9.46 11.07
N LYS A 468 35.53 -10.21 10.35
CA LYS A 468 35.89 -11.59 10.72
C LYS A 468 37.34 -11.67 11.14
N ARG A 469 37.59 -12.25 12.32
CA ARG A 469 38.94 -12.62 12.77
C ARG A 469 39.33 -13.94 12.11
N VAL A 470 40.33 -13.89 11.25
CA VAL A 470 40.93 -15.04 10.57
C VAL A 470 42.18 -15.43 11.34
N VAL A 471 42.12 -16.60 11.99
CA VAL A 471 43.28 -17.17 12.69
C VAL A 471 43.98 -18.13 11.74
N THR A 472 45.10 -17.71 11.19
CA THR A 472 45.94 -18.57 10.36
C THR A 472 46.90 -19.34 11.27
N ARG A 473 46.70 -20.66 11.35
CA ARG A 473 47.61 -21.55 12.06
C ARG A 473 48.56 -22.17 11.05
N SER A 474 49.83 -21.81 11.09
CA SER A 474 50.86 -22.49 10.31
C SER A 474 51.49 -23.59 11.17
N ARG A 475 51.61 -24.78 10.59
CA ARG A 475 52.30 -25.91 11.20
C ARG A 475 53.47 -26.25 10.28
N SER A 476 54.70 -25.95 10.71
CA SER A 476 55.87 -26.48 10.02
C SER A 476 55.89 -28.00 10.24
N VAL A 477 55.92 -28.75 9.15
CA VAL A 477 56.24 -30.18 9.20
C VAL A 477 57.76 -30.29 9.03
N GLY A 478 58.48 -29.92 10.09
CA GLY A 478 59.92 -30.04 10.20
C GLY A 478 60.31 -31.29 10.98
N ARG A 479 61.58 -31.72 10.86
CA ARG A 479 62.15 -32.95 11.45
C ARG A 479 62.21 -32.95 12.99
N ASN A 480 61.76 -31.87 13.64
CA ASN A 480 61.91 -31.63 15.07
C ASN A 480 60.53 -31.42 15.74
N PRO A 481 60.09 -32.27 16.69
CA PRO A 481 58.75 -32.23 17.28
C PRO A 481 58.48 -31.02 18.22
N PHE A 482 59.48 -30.17 18.43
CA PHE A 482 59.42 -28.97 19.29
C PHE A 482 59.38 -27.64 18.51
N GLU A 483 59.29 -27.66 17.17
CA GLU A 483 59.17 -26.43 16.38
C GLU A 483 57.83 -25.72 16.63
N GLY A 484 57.93 -24.43 16.98
CA GLY A 484 56.82 -23.62 17.48
C GLY A 484 55.66 -23.50 16.51
N ARG A 485 54.43 -23.66 17.03
CA ARG A 485 53.20 -23.35 16.30
C ARG A 485 53.12 -21.84 16.14
N SER A 486 53.19 -21.35 14.90
CA SER A 486 52.92 -19.94 14.63
C SER A 486 51.43 -19.75 14.39
N VAL A 487 50.84 -18.82 15.14
CA VAL A 487 49.44 -18.42 15.05
C VAL A 487 49.43 -16.95 14.68
N THR A 488 49.08 -16.65 13.44
CA THR A 488 48.92 -15.28 12.98
C THR A 488 47.43 -14.97 12.93
N GLU A 489 47.00 -13.99 13.71
CA GLU A 489 45.64 -13.48 13.65
C GLU A 489 45.59 -12.27 12.73
N ARG A 490 44.72 -12.32 11.72
CA ARG A 490 44.42 -11.20 10.84
C ARG A 490 42.94 -10.92 10.89
N THR A 491 42.58 -9.65 10.83
CA THR A 491 41.19 -9.24 10.71
C THR A 491 40.88 -8.85 9.27
N GLU A 492 39.75 -9.35 8.75
CA GLU A 492 39.31 -9.13 7.38
C GLU A 492 37.85 -8.65 7.35
N GLU A 493 37.54 -7.75 6.41
CA GLU A 493 36.18 -7.31 6.11
C GLU A 493 35.48 -8.36 5.23
N THR A 494 34.36 -8.90 5.69
CA THR A 494 33.61 -9.94 4.96
C THR A 494 32.11 -9.60 4.95
N PRO A 495 31.36 -9.90 3.88
CA PRO A 495 29.90 -9.77 3.91
C PRO A 495 29.29 -10.54 5.07
N LEU A 496 28.30 -9.95 5.77
CA LEU A 496 27.60 -10.63 6.85
C LEU A 496 26.73 -11.79 6.31
N LEU A 497 26.27 -11.67 5.07
CA LEU A 497 25.65 -12.73 4.30
C LEU A 497 26.36 -12.78 2.94
N ASN A 498 27.13 -13.84 2.71
CA ASN A 498 27.82 -14.01 1.43
C ASN A 498 26.82 -14.35 0.31
N GLU A 499 27.17 -14.04 -0.94
CA GLU A 499 26.30 -14.34 -2.09
C GLU A 499 25.98 -15.84 -2.22
N ASP A 500 26.96 -16.71 -1.97
CA ASP A 500 26.76 -18.17 -1.95
C ASP A 500 25.84 -18.66 -0.82
N GLU A 501 25.85 -17.95 0.31
CA GLU A 501 24.93 -18.23 1.43
C GLU A 501 23.53 -17.70 1.12
N ALA A 502 23.43 -16.51 0.54
CA ALA A 502 22.17 -15.93 0.07
C ALA A 502 21.51 -16.81 -1.00
N ARG A 503 22.28 -17.35 -1.95
CA ARG A 503 21.81 -18.29 -2.97
C ARG A 503 21.25 -19.58 -2.36
N ARG A 504 21.88 -20.07 -1.29
CA ARG A 504 21.51 -21.33 -0.60
C ARG A 504 20.72 -21.08 0.69
N LEU A 505 20.09 -19.90 0.82
CA LEU A 505 19.28 -19.57 1.97
C LEU A 505 18.15 -20.59 2.13
N ASN A 506 17.98 -21.12 3.34
CA ASN A 506 16.95 -22.10 3.62
C ASN A 506 15.56 -21.52 3.30
N LEU A 507 14.70 -22.29 2.65
CA LEU A 507 13.35 -21.86 2.25
C LEU A 507 12.44 -21.49 3.44
N ASP A 508 12.79 -21.95 4.65
CA ASP A 508 12.09 -21.60 5.88
C ASP A 508 12.72 -20.41 6.62
N GLU A 509 13.71 -19.76 6.02
CA GLU A 509 14.30 -18.51 6.50
C GLU A 509 13.87 -17.31 5.65
N VAL A 510 13.85 -16.15 6.29
CA VAL A 510 13.65 -14.85 5.65
C VAL A 510 14.69 -13.87 6.16
N ILE A 511 15.17 -13.00 5.27
CA ILE A 511 16.09 -11.92 5.63
C ILE A 511 15.32 -10.61 5.61
N LEU A 512 15.36 -9.88 6.73
CA LEU A 512 14.77 -8.56 6.85
C LEU A 512 15.89 -7.52 6.89
N VAL A 513 15.89 -6.63 5.91
CA VAL A 513 16.72 -5.43 5.92
C VAL A 513 15.83 -4.28 6.36
N ILE A 514 16.15 -3.70 7.52
CA ILE A 514 15.36 -2.65 8.16
C ILE A 514 16.12 -1.33 8.03
N ASP A 515 15.42 -0.27 7.66
CA ASP A 515 16.03 1.05 7.54
C ASP A 515 16.60 1.55 8.87
N ALA A 516 17.79 2.15 8.80
CA ALA A 516 18.59 2.63 9.92
C ALA A 516 18.84 1.61 11.06
N GLN A 517 18.72 0.31 10.78
CA GLN A 517 18.93 -0.75 11.78
C GLN A 517 19.72 -1.93 11.21
N MET A 518 20.24 -2.76 12.12
CA MET A 518 20.89 -4.01 11.75
C MET A 518 19.91 -4.99 11.09
N PRO A 519 20.36 -5.85 10.17
CA PRO A 519 19.48 -6.81 9.51
C PRO A 519 19.02 -7.91 10.48
N ILE A 520 17.88 -8.54 10.18
CA ILE A 520 17.31 -9.62 10.97
C ILE A 520 17.24 -10.88 10.11
N ARG A 521 17.80 -11.99 10.62
CA ARG A 521 17.59 -13.32 10.08
C ARG A 521 16.50 -14.01 10.89
N ALA A 522 15.40 -14.37 10.25
CA ALA A 522 14.21 -14.90 10.91
C ALA A 522 13.68 -16.14 10.21
N TRP A 523 12.76 -16.83 10.87
CA TRP A 523 12.00 -17.92 10.26
C TRP A 523 10.81 -17.36 9.50
N ARG A 524 10.55 -17.95 8.33
CA ARG A 524 9.37 -17.70 7.52
C ARG A 524 8.11 -18.14 8.28
N ILE A 525 7.06 -17.35 8.19
CA ILE A 525 5.75 -17.76 8.68
C ILE A 525 5.16 -18.78 7.69
N LYS A 526 4.45 -19.79 8.19
CA LYS A 526 3.56 -20.62 7.37
C LYS A 526 2.22 -20.68 8.08
N TYR A 527 1.22 -19.97 7.56
CA TYR A 527 -0.05 -19.81 8.29
C TYR A 527 -0.71 -21.16 8.64
N TYR A 528 -0.55 -22.18 7.79
CA TYR A 528 -1.12 -23.52 8.00
C TYR A 528 -0.34 -24.39 9.00
N GLU A 529 0.93 -24.05 9.31
CA GLU A 529 1.73 -24.74 10.33
C GLU A 529 1.73 -24.01 11.67
N ASP A 530 1.48 -22.70 11.67
CA ASP A 530 1.52 -21.87 12.86
C ASP A 530 0.30 -22.14 13.77
N PRO A 531 0.49 -22.41 15.08
CA PRO A 531 -0.62 -22.75 15.97
C PRO A 531 -1.72 -21.70 16.10
N ALA A 532 -1.40 -20.41 15.96
CA ALA A 532 -2.39 -19.33 16.07
C ALA A 532 -3.06 -19.06 14.73
N LEU A 533 -2.27 -18.92 13.65
CA LEU A 533 -2.81 -18.61 12.33
C LEU A 533 -3.59 -19.77 11.73
N LYS A 534 -3.22 -21.02 12.01
CA LYS A 534 -3.94 -22.20 11.54
C LYS A 534 -5.37 -22.23 12.09
N VAL A 535 -5.55 -21.88 13.36
CA VAL A 535 -6.88 -21.82 14.00
C VAL A 535 -7.72 -20.71 13.38
N ILE A 536 -7.13 -19.53 13.16
CA ILE A 536 -7.79 -18.40 12.50
C ILE A 536 -8.25 -18.79 11.09
N HIS A 537 -7.35 -19.40 10.30
CA HIS A 537 -7.63 -19.76 8.91
C HIS A 537 -8.67 -20.89 8.82
N ALA A 538 -8.53 -21.96 9.60
CA ALA A 538 -9.42 -23.11 9.59
C ALA A 538 -10.79 -22.83 10.24
N GLY A 539 -10.87 -21.85 11.15
CA GLY A 539 -12.11 -21.46 11.83
C GLY A 539 -13.07 -20.65 10.96
N GLN A 540 -12.74 -20.37 9.70
CA GLN A 540 -13.61 -19.65 8.77
C GLN A 540 -14.80 -20.52 8.35
N SER A 541 -16.02 -19.99 8.47
CA SER A 541 -17.26 -20.65 8.08
C SER A 541 -18.15 -19.76 7.21
N GLY A 542 -19.17 -20.34 6.59
CA GLY A 542 -20.14 -19.63 5.74
C GLY A 542 -19.71 -19.50 4.28
N SER A 543 -20.61 -18.94 3.45
CA SER A 543 -20.33 -18.65 2.05
C SER A 543 -19.37 -17.46 1.93
N HIS A 544 -18.69 -17.35 0.79
CA HIS A 544 -17.94 -16.15 0.46
C HIS A 544 -18.87 -14.93 0.39
N PRO A 545 -18.40 -13.73 0.76
CA PRO A 545 -19.16 -12.48 0.69
C PRO A 545 -19.24 -12.00 -0.77
N TYR A 546 -19.85 -12.81 -1.63
CA TYR A 546 -20.23 -12.37 -2.96
C TYR A 546 -21.41 -11.40 -2.84
N PRO A 547 -21.47 -10.40 -3.72
CA PRO A 547 -22.63 -9.55 -3.80
C PRO A 547 -23.83 -10.34 -4.33
N ASP A 548 -25.02 -10.00 -3.83
CA ASP A 548 -26.27 -10.70 -4.13
C ASP A 548 -26.58 -10.70 -5.64
N ALA A 549 -26.56 -11.89 -6.24
CA ALA A 549 -26.78 -12.11 -7.66
C ALA A 549 -28.22 -11.84 -8.11
N GLU A 550 -29.22 -12.12 -7.26
CA GLU A 550 -30.63 -11.94 -7.59
C GLU A 550 -31.00 -10.47 -7.59
N LYS A 551 -30.56 -9.75 -6.56
CA LYS A 551 -30.71 -8.29 -6.49
C LYS A 551 -30.08 -7.59 -7.71
N ARG A 552 -28.98 -8.13 -8.25
CA ARG A 552 -28.32 -7.60 -9.45
C ARG A 552 -29.08 -7.85 -10.73
N GLN A 553 -29.55 -9.08 -10.93
CA GLN A 553 -30.37 -9.38 -12.10
C GLN A 553 -31.64 -8.51 -12.09
N TYR A 554 -32.19 -8.23 -10.91
CA TYR A 554 -33.26 -7.26 -10.74
C TYR A 554 -32.85 -5.83 -11.13
N GLU A 555 -31.78 -5.28 -10.55
CA GLU A 555 -31.29 -3.92 -10.87
C GLU A 555 -30.97 -3.74 -12.37
N ALA A 556 -30.35 -4.74 -13.00
CA ALA A 556 -30.03 -4.72 -14.43
C ALA A 556 -31.30 -4.70 -15.31
N ARG A 557 -32.29 -5.55 -14.99
CA ARG A 557 -33.58 -5.58 -15.69
C ARG A 557 -34.35 -4.26 -15.53
N LEU A 558 -34.28 -3.65 -14.34
CA LEU A 558 -34.91 -2.36 -14.07
C LEU A 558 -34.32 -1.27 -14.98
N LYS A 559 -32.98 -1.17 -15.01
CA LYS A 559 -32.27 -0.18 -15.83
C LYS A 559 -32.50 -0.35 -17.33
N GLU A 560 -32.46 -1.58 -17.85
CA GLU A 560 -32.78 -1.86 -19.26
C GLU A 560 -34.21 -1.44 -19.60
N THR A 561 -35.14 -1.65 -18.67
CA THR A 561 -36.54 -1.23 -18.83
C THR A 561 -36.64 0.30 -18.84
N GLU A 562 -35.96 1.00 -17.94
CA GLU A 562 -35.90 2.47 -17.90
C GLU A 562 -35.35 3.05 -19.21
N GLU A 563 -34.21 2.54 -19.69
CA GLU A 563 -33.60 2.96 -20.97
C GLU A 563 -34.54 2.71 -22.16
N THR A 564 -35.24 1.58 -22.15
CA THR A 564 -36.23 1.25 -23.20
C THR A 564 -37.42 2.20 -23.18
N VAL A 565 -37.95 2.51 -22.00
CA VAL A 565 -39.04 3.48 -21.83
C VAL A 565 -38.61 4.85 -22.30
N GLU A 566 -37.41 5.29 -21.94
CA GLU A 566 -36.91 6.60 -22.34
C GLU A 566 -36.69 6.71 -23.86
N ARG A 567 -36.15 5.65 -24.48
CA ARG A 567 -36.00 5.55 -25.94
C ARG A 567 -37.35 5.60 -26.65
N LEU A 568 -38.33 4.84 -26.16
CA LEU A 568 -39.68 4.84 -26.72
C LEU A 568 -40.37 6.20 -26.53
N SER A 569 -40.19 6.84 -25.37
CA SER A 569 -40.69 8.19 -25.10
C SER A 569 -40.11 9.20 -26.09
N ARG A 570 -38.78 9.18 -26.31
CA ARG A 570 -38.12 10.05 -27.29
C ARG A 570 -38.62 9.80 -28.72
N ALA A 571 -38.80 8.54 -29.11
CA ALA A 571 -39.34 8.18 -30.41
C ALA A 571 -40.79 8.67 -30.60
N LEU A 572 -41.64 8.53 -29.56
CA LEU A 572 -43.00 9.07 -29.59
C LEU A 572 -43.03 10.59 -29.70
N SER A 573 -42.17 11.31 -28.97
CA SER A 573 -42.07 12.77 -29.07
C SER A 573 -41.61 13.22 -30.46
N ALA A 574 -40.72 12.48 -31.11
CA ALA A 574 -40.29 12.75 -32.49
C ALA A 574 -41.43 12.51 -33.51
N VAL A 575 -42.24 11.48 -33.31
CA VAL A 575 -43.42 11.20 -34.16
C VAL A 575 -44.53 12.22 -33.94
N ALA A 576 -44.72 12.70 -32.70
CA ALA A 576 -45.67 13.77 -32.36
C ALA A 576 -45.25 15.15 -32.89
N GLY A 577 -43.93 15.36 -33.07
CA GLY A 577 -43.35 16.60 -33.61
C GLY A 577 -43.33 16.69 -35.14
N ALA A 578 -43.75 15.64 -35.87
CA ALA A 578 -43.82 15.67 -37.33
C ALA A 578 -45.01 16.55 -37.81
N PRO A 579 -44.81 17.48 -38.76
CA PRO A 579 -45.85 18.42 -39.17
C PRO A 579 -46.93 17.74 -40.04
N GLY A 580 -47.97 17.22 -39.39
CA GLY A 580 -49.12 16.58 -40.01
C GLY A 580 -50.43 17.35 -39.79
N LYS A 581 -50.80 18.19 -40.77
CA LYS A 581 -52.14 18.72 -41.12
C LYS A 581 -53.06 19.22 -39.99
N LYS A 582 -53.31 20.55 -40.04
CA LYS A 582 -54.38 21.33 -39.39
C LYS A 582 -55.70 20.54 -39.21
N ALA A 583 -56.08 20.28 -37.95
CA ALA A 583 -57.45 19.96 -37.58
C ALA A 583 -58.05 21.11 -36.75
N ARG A 584 -59.23 21.57 -37.17
CA ARG A 584 -60.00 22.72 -36.70
C ARG A 584 -60.27 22.68 -35.19
N LYS A 585 -60.01 23.81 -34.50
CA LYS A 585 -60.55 24.12 -33.17
C LYS A 585 -62.07 24.16 -33.23
N ARG A 586 -62.74 23.31 -32.43
CA ARG A 586 -64.16 23.48 -32.06
C ARG A 586 -64.18 23.97 -30.61
N ALA A 587 -64.90 25.07 -30.38
CA ALA A 587 -64.96 25.80 -29.12
C ALA A 587 -65.61 24.98 -27.98
N SER A 588 -65.04 25.05 -26.79
CA SER A 588 -65.60 24.51 -25.54
C SER A 588 -66.41 25.59 -24.81
N ALA A 589 -67.65 25.28 -24.46
CA ALA A 589 -68.53 26.08 -23.61
C ALA A 589 -68.11 26.01 -22.12
N PRO A 590 -68.51 26.97 -21.27
CA PRO A 590 -68.00 27.13 -19.91
C PRO A 590 -68.72 26.25 -18.88
N VAL A 591 -67.95 25.78 -17.89
CA VAL A 591 -68.40 25.01 -16.71
C VAL A 591 -68.95 25.96 -15.63
N PRO A 592 -70.08 25.66 -14.96
CA PRO A 592 -70.55 26.46 -13.84
C PRO A 592 -69.91 26.04 -12.51
N ALA A 593 -69.68 27.04 -11.64
CA ALA A 593 -69.07 26.91 -10.32
C ALA A 593 -70.02 26.31 -9.27
N ALA A 594 -69.45 25.63 -8.26
CA ALA A 594 -70.14 25.22 -7.03
C ALA A 594 -69.24 25.43 -5.79
N PRO A 595 -69.82 25.58 -4.58
CA PRO A 595 -69.37 26.56 -3.59
C PRO A 595 -68.48 26.02 -2.45
N ARG A 596 -67.86 26.97 -1.74
CA ARG A 596 -67.04 26.80 -0.53
C ARG A 596 -67.87 26.38 0.69
N LEU A 597 -67.34 25.47 1.50
CA LEU A 597 -67.69 25.33 2.93
C LEU A 597 -66.44 24.91 3.75
N ARG A 598 -66.31 25.52 4.93
CA ARG A 598 -65.19 25.44 5.89
C ARG A 598 -65.36 24.29 6.90
N ALA A 599 -64.28 23.53 7.13
CA ALA A 599 -63.68 22.99 8.39
C ALA A 599 -64.56 22.28 9.47
N PRO A 600 -64.04 21.47 10.44
CA PRO A 600 -62.64 21.33 10.87
C PRO A 600 -62.10 19.90 11.18
N LEU A 601 -60.81 19.89 11.55
CA LEU A 601 -59.90 18.80 11.92
C LEU A 601 -60.41 17.71 12.88
N ARG A 602 -60.07 16.44 12.56
CA ARG A 602 -59.85 15.35 13.54
C ARG A 602 -58.68 14.47 13.11
N ARG A 603 -57.85 14.11 14.10
CA ARG A 603 -56.67 13.22 14.04
C ARG A 603 -57.10 11.78 13.77
N GLU A 604 -56.57 11.18 12.72
CA GLU A 604 -56.41 9.73 12.55
C GLU A 604 -55.34 9.53 11.48
N THR A 605 -54.15 9.01 11.86
CA THR A 605 -53.18 8.49 10.91
C THR A 605 -53.09 6.99 11.13
N ALA A 606 -54.04 6.28 10.51
CA ALA A 606 -53.89 4.90 10.11
C ALA A 606 -53.12 4.86 8.77
N SER A 607 -52.39 3.76 8.58
CA SER A 607 -51.64 3.38 7.39
C SER A 607 -52.46 3.44 6.09
N THR A 608 -51.98 4.20 5.11
CA THR A 608 -52.47 4.15 3.72
C THR A 608 -51.31 3.74 2.81
N PRO A 609 -51.47 2.74 1.91
CA PRO A 609 -50.45 2.39 0.92
C PRO A 609 -50.26 3.55 -0.07
N PRO A 610 -49.08 3.67 -0.72
CA PRO A 610 -48.83 4.73 -1.69
C PRO A 610 -49.76 4.59 -2.90
N GLU A 611 -50.45 5.67 -3.25
CA GLU A 611 -51.24 5.74 -4.49
C GLU A 611 -50.34 5.50 -5.72
N PRO A 612 -50.81 4.75 -6.74
CA PRO A 612 -50.07 4.59 -7.97
C PRO A 612 -49.94 5.94 -8.69
N ILE A 613 -48.74 6.25 -9.16
CA ILE A 613 -48.43 7.43 -9.98
C ILE A 613 -49.37 7.44 -11.20
N ARG A 614 -50.38 8.31 -11.19
CA ARG A 614 -51.25 8.55 -12.35
C ARG A 614 -50.67 9.66 -13.20
N ILE A 615 -50.03 9.29 -14.30
CA ILE A 615 -49.69 10.23 -15.38
C ILE A 615 -50.94 10.38 -16.26
N ASP A 616 -51.43 11.61 -16.42
CA ASP A 616 -52.56 11.91 -17.31
C ASP A 616 -52.10 11.88 -18.78
N LEU A 617 -52.31 10.73 -19.42
CA LEU A 617 -51.94 10.46 -20.82
C LEU A 617 -52.91 11.10 -21.83
N THR A 618 -53.97 11.80 -21.40
CA THR A 618 -54.95 12.42 -22.31
C THR A 618 -54.45 13.72 -22.94
N ALA A 619 -53.39 14.33 -22.39
CA ALA A 619 -52.79 15.57 -22.88
C ALA A 619 -51.75 15.41 -24.02
N LEU A 620 -51.36 14.18 -24.37
CA LEU A 620 -50.29 13.89 -25.35
C LEU A 620 -50.89 13.31 -26.64
N GLY A 621 -51.16 14.17 -27.62
CA GLY A 621 -51.75 13.82 -28.93
C GLY A 621 -50.86 12.91 -29.78
N THR A 622 -50.94 11.59 -29.57
CA THR A 622 -50.11 10.58 -30.25
C THR A 622 -50.95 9.47 -30.89
N VAL A 623 -50.43 8.89 -31.97
CA VAL A 623 -51.05 7.82 -32.77
C VAL A 623 -51.16 6.53 -31.96
N ARG A 624 -52.28 5.80 -32.12
CA ARG A 624 -52.78 4.69 -31.29
C ARG A 624 -51.76 3.56 -31.02
N GLU A 625 -50.82 3.30 -31.93
CA GLU A 625 -49.82 2.23 -31.81
C GLU A 625 -48.69 2.54 -30.82
N GLY A 626 -48.22 3.79 -30.73
CA GLY A 626 -47.18 4.19 -29.77
C GLY A 626 -47.67 4.18 -28.33
N ARG A 627 -48.97 4.46 -28.13
CA ARG A 627 -49.62 4.49 -26.82
C ARG A 627 -49.70 3.09 -26.18
N GLN A 628 -49.99 2.06 -26.97
CA GLN A 628 -50.07 0.67 -26.48
C GLN A 628 -48.69 0.14 -26.05
N ALA A 629 -47.62 0.50 -26.76
CA ALA A 629 -46.27 0.07 -26.39
C ALA A 629 -45.79 0.71 -25.08
N VAL A 630 -46.09 2.00 -24.86
CA VAL A 630 -45.79 2.70 -23.61
C VAL A 630 -46.69 2.20 -22.46
N GLU A 631 -47.98 1.98 -22.70
CA GLU A 631 -48.89 1.40 -21.70
C GLU A 631 -48.44 -0.01 -21.30
N ALA A 632 -48.03 -0.86 -22.26
CA ALA A 632 -47.50 -2.19 -21.96
C ALA A 632 -46.19 -2.14 -21.16
N ALA A 633 -45.29 -1.20 -21.48
CA ALA A 633 -44.04 -1.03 -20.73
C ALA A 633 -44.31 -0.53 -19.29
N VAL A 634 -45.19 0.45 -19.11
CA VAL A 634 -45.58 0.98 -17.78
C VAL A 634 -46.30 -0.09 -16.95
N LEU A 635 -47.20 -0.88 -17.56
CA LEU A 635 -47.88 -1.99 -16.89
C LEU A 635 -46.90 -3.11 -16.51
N LYS A 636 -45.90 -3.38 -17.34
CA LYS A 636 -44.82 -4.33 -17.02
C LYS A 636 -43.97 -3.84 -15.85
N THR A 637 -43.61 -2.55 -15.81
CA THR A 637 -42.90 -1.93 -14.68
C THR A 637 -43.73 -1.98 -13.39
N ALA A 638 -45.02 -1.67 -13.48
CA ALA A 638 -45.94 -1.76 -12.34
C ALA A 638 -46.13 -3.21 -11.85
N GLY A 639 -46.19 -4.18 -12.75
CA GLY A 639 -46.28 -5.60 -12.42
C GLY A 639 -45.01 -6.13 -11.73
N ILE A 640 -43.83 -5.69 -12.17
CA ILE A 640 -42.54 -6.02 -11.54
C ILE A 640 -42.47 -5.43 -10.12
N LEU A 641 -42.91 -4.18 -9.93
CA LEU A 641 -42.97 -3.52 -8.63
C LEU A 641 -43.98 -4.19 -7.67
N ALA A 642 -45.11 -4.67 -8.19
CA ALA A 642 -46.15 -5.32 -7.41
C ALA A 642 -45.78 -6.74 -6.95
N GLN A 643 -44.99 -7.49 -7.73
CA GLN A 643 -44.58 -8.85 -7.39
C GLN A 643 -43.58 -8.91 -6.22
N HIS A 644 -42.90 -7.80 -5.89
CA HIS A 644 -41.84 -7.75 -4.88
C HIS A 644 -42.01 -6.59 -3.89
N ALA A 645 -43.23 -6.05 -3.76
CA ALA A 645 -43.55 -5.20 -2.62
C ALA A 645 -43.28 -6.01 -1.34
N PRO A 646 -42.46 -5.53 -0.39
CA PRO A 646 -42.21 -6.26 0.84
C PRO A 646 -43.55 -6.51 1.53
N GLY A 647 -43.88 -7.79 1.73
CA GLY A 647 -44.96 -8.17 2.63
C GLY A 647 -44.70 -7.54 3.99
N ALA A 648 -45.75 -6.93 4.54
CA ALA A 648 -45.76 -6.27 5.85
C ALA A 648 -45.23 -7.16 6.98
#